data_AF-G5ST49-F1
#
_entry.id   AF-G5ST49-F1
#
_cell.length_a   1.000
_cell.length_b   1.000
_cell.length_c   1.000
_cell.angle_alpha   90.00
_cell.angle_beta   90.00
_cell.angle_gamma   90.00
#
_symmetry.space_group_name_H-M   'P 1'
#
loop_
_entity.id
_entity.type
_entity.pdbx_description
1 polymer ?
#
loop_
_entity_poly.entity_id
_entity_poly.type
_entity_poly.pdbx_seq_one_letter_code
_entity_poly.pdbx_strand_id
1 'polypeptide(L)'
;MKTQLLTFALALALGQTAIAENTTQKIEQVTSSVTLSEDVDYIVTGTTPFATPGSINITNTEHAVVILENLRPSEALSYLSFIKINGEPAVNDENCQVKMYAHGAIIFPYSKDIKPLTVYSEPNFGGESVNDFGLENSNGYMNTLSTAKLNNRIRSFKLKRGYMVTFSNNPGGKGYSRCFVADKEDLEFAELPMELDHRISSYRVFKWHNFQKKGIASDASEEIVNALKVTWCYDWGQGNASREPDCEWVPHHIYEDWPSVSTCGKVTQSCHMQTNNEPGNSADDHPQSVETVLNNWENLMATGMRLCSPSSHDGSLSWLEQFMTEIDKRGWRCDILDMHCYWPEWNLNNQLKGYYDKYKRPIWVSEFVWGASWNNNGIFATDRSFSIENQQKNYDVMSKVLTNWNSFDYVERYAYWNSEADCSKLYKYGKDGNPSEISILGKWYGEMNSGMGYRKSYEFVPKVVYSTPSGLTLEYTERTRKLALNWEYKNNMGFTDSTLLEMRLDDGEWQTLQKYEAPDKNSYAYNEVFPEDFKRGTYTYRVRNFDMDGNVRSTDEVQLSLVAAKGEPGFQYGTLEISDTQEFNTEFDAIGEDEKPAVFAGLLSYNDSKVVPVNTVVSVLSDKFSFWAFPWNEGDYEQTITEPETTDFMVLRKGAHQIGDITMEVGESASKIKNDTTWISFATPFPEGVTPVVIANVLSRYKAYPYVVKVWDITNKGFAVKLARQAAVDETTSTFAGQDIFYVAATPGTAKMEDGKILTVGRNTEDKVDGRRAREVNLVDETGNAIGLFSPIMLFGPQTNNYDCASVYRISSYTTDESNTDIKDVPATTGVKIIRQKDKTNETIKEIDNATNNGDIMGWIAVSSPKEGESGIKGTIGSAPFKVFVRDGHVIVDGTDNYRIYAISGQQVPRTARLSRGIYVVKAGSHSVKVMVP
;
A
#
# COMPACT_ATOMS: atom_id res chain seq x y z
N MET A 1 6.23 7.54 26.77
CA MET A 1 5.01 8.32 26.47
C MET A 1 3.84 7.37 26.19
N LYS A 2 3.34 6.63 27.20
CA LYS A 2 2.28 5.61 27.01
C LYS A 2 0.92 6.00 27.62
N THR A 3 0.78 7.22 28.14
CA THR A 3 -0.42 7.68 28.88
C THR A 3 -1.15 8.84 28.21
N GLN A 4 -0.72 9.31 27.03
CA GLN A 4 -1.38 10.40 26.28
C GLN A 4 -2.29 9.90 25.14
N LEU A 5 -2.31 8.60 24.84
CA LEU A 5 -3.11 8.04 23.74
C LEU A 5 -4.57 7.71 24.12
N LEU A 6 -4.92 7.65 25.41
CA LEU A 6 -6.30 7.39 25.83
C LEU A 6 -7.18 8.65 25.92
N THR A 7 -6.60 9.85 25.83
CA THR A 7 -7.35 11.11 25.98
C THR A 7 -7.81 11.68 24.64
N PHE A 8 -7.30 11.19 23.50
CA PHE A 8 -7.63 11.71 22.17
C PHE A 8 -8.92 11.11 21.57
N ALA A 9 -9.37 9.94 22.04
CA ALA A 9 -10.63 9.34 21.60
C ALA A 9 -11.88 9.97 22.26
N LEU A 10 -11.71 10.75 23.33
CA LEU A 10 -12.82 11.37 24.07
C LEU A 10 -13.09 12.84 23.67
N ALA A 11 -12.20 13.47 22.91
CA ALA A 11 -12.31 14.88 22.52
C ALA A 11 -13.10 15.11 21.21
N LEU A 12 -13.33 14.07 20.40
CA LEU A 12 -14.07 14.16 19.13
C LEU A 12 -15.61 14.15 19.28
N ALA A 13 -16.13 14.13 20.51
CA ALA A 13 -17.58 14.19 20.79
C ALA A 13 -18.07 15.54 21.34
N LEU A 14 -17.18 16.53 21.52
CA LEU A 14 -17.49 17.77 22.27
C LEU A 14 -17.46 19.05 21.42
N GLY A 15 -17.86 18.96 20.15
CA GLY A 15 -18.07 20.11 19.25
C GLY A 15 -19.54 20.33 18.83
N GLN A 16 -20.50 19.61 19.42
CA GLN A 16 -21.93 19.82 19.14
C GLN A 16 -22.49 20.88 20.08
N THR A 17 -22.47 22.15 19.67
CA THR A 17 -23.54 23.06 20.12
C THR A 17 -24.79 22.70 19.34
N ALA A 18 -25.38 21.55 19.66
CA ALA A 18 -26.72 21.23 19.17
C ALA A 18 -27.68 22.28 19.73
N ILE A 19 -28.55 22.83 18.89
CA ILE A 19 -29.79 23.43 19.38
C ILE A 19 -30.48 22.35 20.23
N ALA A 20 -31.11 22.71 21.34
CA ALA A 20 -31.85 21.74 22.12
C ALA A 20 -32.94 21.09 21.25
N GLU A 21 -33.10 19.76 21.31
CA GLU A 21 -34.22 19.06 20.67
C GLU A 21 -35.53 19.85 20.91
N ASN A 22 -36.37 19.98 19.88
CA ASN A 22 -37.66 20.65 19.99
C ASN A 22 -38.43 20.15 21.23
N THR A 23 -39.10 21.07 21.91
CA THR A 23 -40.01 20.68 22.98
C THR A 23 -41.13 19.80 22.42
N THR A 24 -41.48 18.71 23.09
CA THR A 24 -42.55 17.82 22.61
C THR A 24 -43.88 18.16 23.28
N GLN A 25 -44.92 18.38 22.48
CA GLN A 25 -46.29 18.54 22.95
C GLN A 25 -47.19 17.46 22.34
N LYS A 26 -47.76 16.59 23.18
CA LYS A 26 -48.60 15.46 22.74
C LYS A 26 -50.06 15.68 23.12
N ILE A 27 -50.97 15.55 22.15
CA ILE A 27 -52.41 15.70 22.33
C ILE A 27 -53.20 14.64 21.55
N GLU A 28 -54.41 14.32 21.98
CA GLU A 28 -55.27 13.37 21.26
C GLU A 28 -55.86 14.00 19.99
N GLN A 29 -56.42 15.20 20.12
CA GLN A 29 -57.12 15.89 19.04
C GLN A 29 -57.01 17.42 19.22
N VAL A 30 -56.85 18.14 18.12
CA VAL A 30 -56.87 19.61 18.07
C VAL A 30 -58.33 20.08 18.06
N THR A 31 -58.78 20.67 19.17
CA THR A 31 -60.18 21.11 19.35
C THR A 31 -60.37 22.62 19.26
N SER A 32 -59.29 23.40 19.24
CA SER A 32 -59.30 24.86 19.10
C SER A 32 -58.10 25.33 18.27
N SER A 33 -58.09 26.58 17.82
CA SER A 33 -56.98 27.12 17.03
C SER A 33 -55.70 27.23 17.88
N VAL A 34 -54.60 26.70 17.36
CA VAL A 34 -53.27 26.70 17.98
C VAL A 34 -52.29 27.42 17.05
N THR A 35 -51.41 28.26 17.62
CA THR A 35 -50.29 28.86 16.89
C THR A 35 -48.99 28.28 17.44
N LEU A 36 -48.13 27.76 16.56
CA LEU A 36 -46.83 27.20 16.91
C LEU A 36 -45.75 28.25 16.60
N SER A 37 -45.33 29.00 17.63
CA SER A 37 -44.32 30.07 17.54
C SER A 37 -42.96 29.70 18.14
N GLU A 38 -42.88 28.60 18.87
CA GLU A 38 -41.66 28.12 19.56
C GLU A 38 -41.11 26.88 18.86
N ASP A 39 -39.94 26.42 19.28
CA ASP A 39 -39.32 25.17 18.82
C ASP A 39 -40.07 23.96 19.40
N VAL A 40 -41.01 23.41 18.62
CA VAL A 40 -41.96 22.39 19.10
C VAL A 40 -42.23 21.27 18.08
N ASP A 41 -42.20 20.03 18.58
CA ASP A 41 -42.79 18.86 17.94
C ASP A 41 -44.22 18.71 18.47
N TYR A 42 -45.18 19.17 17.69
CA TYR A 42 -46.61 19.13 18.05
C TYR A 42 -47.25 17.84 17.56
N ILE A 43 -47.38 16.86 18.46
CA ILE A 43 -47.78 15.48 18.17
C ILE A 43 -49.27 15.29 18.44
N VAL A 44 -50.02 14.94 17.38
CA VAL A 44 -51.43 14.56 17.44
C VAL A 44 -51.55 13.05 17.30
N THR A 45 -52.19 12.42 18.28
CA THR A 45 -52.19 10.96 18.44
C THR A 45 -53.46 10.29 17.93
N GLY A 46 -54.58 10.99 17.86
CA GLY A 46 -55.83 10.45 17.34
C GLY A 46 -55.80 10.27 15.82
N THR A 47 -56.52 9.27 15.33
CA THR A 47 -56.77 9.05 13.89
C THR A 47 -57.77 10.05 13.29
N THR A 48 -58.38 10.89 14.13
CA THR A 48 -59.20 12.05 13.74
C THR A 48 -58.58 13.30 14.37
N PRO A 49 -57.49 13.85 13.79
CA PRO A 49 -56.60 14.80 14.45
C PRO A 49 -57.22 16.17 14.74
N PHE A 50 -58.29 16.56 14.05
CA PHE A 50 -58.95 17.86 14.21
C PHE A 50 -60.45 17.69 14.49
N ALA A 51 -60.98 18.45 15.44
CA ALA A 51 -62.40 18.72 15.59
C ALA A 51 -62.69 20.16 15.19
N THR A 52 -63.89 20.49 14.68
CA THR A 52 -64.26 21.89 14.41
C THR A 52 -64.50 22.63 15.73
N PRO A 53 -63.88 23.81 16.00
CA PRO A 53 -63.15 24.71 15.10
C PRO A 53 -61.60 24.62 15.11
N GLY A 54 -61.04 23.52 15.62
CA GLY A 54 -59.61 23.25 15.72
C GLY A 54 -58.83 23.44 14.42
N SER A 55 -57.66 24.07 14.53
CA SER A 55 -56.73 24.34 13.43
C SER A 55 -55.34 24.64 13.99
N ILE A 56 -54.30 24.48 13.17
CA ILE A 56 -52.91 24.83 13.53
C ILE A 56 -52.39 25.90 12.56
N ASN A 57 -51.72 26.92 13.09
CA ASN A 57 -50.92 27.85 12.30
C ASN A 57 -49.45 27.74 12.74
N ILE A 58 -48.58 27.28 11.85
CA ILE A 58 -47.14 27.20 12.09
C ILE A 58 -46.52 28.56 11.74
N THR A 59 -46.05 29.31 12.74
CA THR A 59 -45.39 30.61 12.55
C THR A 59 -43.87 30.52 12.75
N ASN A 60 -43.40 29.57 13.55
CA ASN A 60 -41.98 29.20 13.56
C ASN A 60 -41.69 28.22 12.43
N THR A 61 -41.39 28.76 11.25
CA THR A 61 -41.09 27.93 10.06
C THR A 61 -39.67 27.37 10.03
N GLU A 62 -38.83 27.73 11.01
CA GLU A 62 -37.47 27.20 11.09
C GLU A 62 -37.44 25.85 11.79
N HIS A 63 -38.19 25.66 12.88
CA HIS A 63 -38.04 24.48 13.73
C HIS A 63 -39.35 23.77 14.08
N ALA A 64 -40.50 24.45 14.13
CA ALA A 64 -41.74 23.80 14.55
C ALA A 64 -42.29 22.82 13.50
N VAL A 65 -42.76 21.66 13.95
CA VAL A 65 -43.35 20.62 13.10
C VAL A 65 -44.65 20.09 13.70
N VAL A 66 -45.54 19.58 12.85
CA VAL A 66 -46.74 18.83 13.28
C VAL A 66 -46.54 17.36 12.94
N ILE A 67 -46.72 16.48 13.92
CA ILE A 67 -46.63 15.03 13.74
C ILE A 67 -48.02 14.43 13.94
N LEU A 68 -48.55 13.76 12.92
CA LEU A 68 -49.78 12.98 12.99
C LEU A 68 -49.38 11.52 13.21
N GLU A 69 -49.30 11.10 14.48
CA GLU A 69 -48.63 9.85 14.87
C GLU A 69 -49.27 8.62 14.22
N ASN A 70 -50.61 8.57 14.16
CA ASN A 70 -51.37 7.40 13.70
C ASN A 70 -52.01 7.57 12.31
N LEU A 71 -51.51 8.49 11.47
CA LEU A 71 -51.99 8.68 10.10
C LEU A 71 -50.85 8.59 9.10
N ARG A 72 -50.94 7.67 8.14
CA ARG A 72 -49.97 7.57 7.05
C ARG A 72 -49.93 8.89 6.27
N PRO A 73 -48.81 9.24 5.61
CA PRO A 73 -48.72 10.47 4.83
C PRO A 73 -49.87 10.69 3.84
N SER A 74 -50.34 9.66 3.14
CA SER A 74 -51.50 9.77 2.23
C SER A 74 -52.80 10.14 2.95
N GLU A 75 -53.01 9.65 4.17
CA GLU A 75 -54.15 9.97 5.02
C GLU A 75 -54.03 11.38 5.61
N ALA A 76 -52.81 11.76 6.03
CA ALA A 76 -52.47 13.08 6.57
C ALA A 76 -52.76 14.21 5.57
N LEU A 77 -52.56 13.98 4.28
CA LEU A 77 -52.88 14.95 3.22
C LEU A 77 -54.36 15.40 3.26
N SER A 78 -55.28 14.54 3.69
CA SER A 78 -56.71 14.88 3.81
C SER A 78 -57.01 15.90 4.92
N TYR A 79 -56.09 16.08 5.88
CA TYR A 79 -56.21 17.01 7.00
C TYR A 79 -55.39 18.29 6.82
N LEU A 80 -54.69 18.46 5.70
CA LEU A 80 -53.80 19.60 5.48
C LEU A 80 -54.55 20.95 5.47
N SER A 81 -55.84 20.95 5.11
CA SER A 81 -56.71 22.12 5.14
C SER A 81 -56.94 22.73 6.53
N PHE A 82 -56.66 21.99 7.60
CA PHE A 82 -56.69 22.48 8.98
C PHE A 82 -55.39 23.16 9.42
N ILE A 83 -54.38 23.15 8.57
CA ILE A 83 -53.04 23.65 8.86
C ILE A 83 -52.74 24.87 7.98
N LYS A 84 -52.09 25.86 8.59
CA LYS A 84 -51.59 27.05 7.92
C LYS A 84 -50.10 27.22 8.19
N ILE A 85 -49.38 27.77 7.21
CA ILE A 85 -47.98 28.16 7.30
C ILE A 85 -47.92 29.69 7.20
N ASN A 86 -47.51 30.36 8.27
CA ASN A 86 -47.51 31.82 8.35
C ASN A 86 -48.85 32.48 7.94
N GLY A 87 -49.97 31.86 8.33
CA GLY A 87 -51.32 32.35 8.03
C GLY A 87 -51.90 31.92 6.69
N GLU A 88 -51.07 31.41 5.77
CA GLU A 88 -51.50 30.88 4.47
C GLU A 88 -51.89 29.40 4.56
N PRO A 89 -52.85 28.90 3.77
CA PRO A 89 -53.18 27.46 3.75
C PRO A 89 -51.95 26.60 3.45
N ALA A 90 -51.78 25.51 4.19
CA ALA A 90 -50.72 24.55 3.92
C ALA A 90 -51.01 23.78 2.62
N VAL A 91 -50.01 23.70 1.75
CA VAL A 91 -50.04 22.99 0.46
C VAL A 91 -48.76 22.16 0.35
N ASN A 92 -48.94 20.84 0.24
CA ASN A 92 -47.82 19.90 0.19
C ASN A 92 -46.96 20.14 -1.06
N ASP A 93 -45.64 20.05 -0.89
CA ASP A 93 -44.61 20.33 -1.91
C ASP A 93 -44.65 21.75 -2.50
N GLU A 94 -45.32 22.70 -1.82
CA GLU A 94 -45.31 24.12 -2.18
C GLU A 94 -44.80 24.99 -1.02
N ASN A 95 -45.53 25.04 0.10
CA ASN A 95 -45.14 25.77 1.32
C ASN A 95 -44.97 24.88 2.56
N CYS A 96 -45.22 23.58 2.44
CA CYS A 96 -44.93 22.57 3.45
C CYS A 96 -44.57 21.24 2.78
N GLN A 97 -44.05 20.29 3.57
CA GLN A 97 -43.75 18.93 3.12
C GLN A 97 -44.35 17.92 4.10
N VAL A 98 -45.20 17.03 3.60
CA VAL A 98 -45.74 15.87 4.33
C VAL A 98 -44.84 14.67 4.04
N LYS A 99 -44.17 14.16 5.07
CA LYS A 99 -43.22 13.04 4.98
C LYS A 99 -43.58 11.92 5.94
N MET A 100 -43.04 10.73 5.67
CA MET A 100 -43.15 9.59 6.59
C MET A 100 -42.49 9.88 7.93
N TYR A 101 -43.19 9.54 9.02
CA TYR A 101 -42.66 9.57 10.38
C TYR A 101 -43.14 8.38 11.20
N ALA A 102 -42.28 7.36 11.31
CA ALA A 102 -42.62 6.04 11.81
C ALA A 102 -43.87 5.49 11.10
N HIS A 103 -44.94 5.19 11.85
CA HIS A 103 -46.22 4.72 11.30
C HIS A 103 -47.12 5.87 10.81
N GLY A 104 -46.73 7.11 11.07
CA GLY A 104 -47.51 8.31 10.83
C GLY A 104 -46.86 9.26 9.82
N ALA A 105 -47.21 10.53 9.95
CA ALA A 105 -46.72 11.60 9.09
C ALA A 105 -46.14 12.76 9.90
N ILE A 106 -45.11 13.41 9.35
CA ILE A 106 -44.57 14.69 9.83
C ILE A 106 -44.80 15.76 8.77
N ILE A 107 -45.19 16.95 9.21
CA ILE A 107 -45.47 18.11 8.37
C ILE A 107 -44.43 19.16 8.69
N PHE A 108 -43.48 19.33 7.77
CA PHE A 108 -42.47 20.38 7.83
C PHE A 108 -42.97 21.66 7.17
N PRO A 109 -42.77 22.84 7.77
CA PRO A 109 -43.17 24.13 7.19
C PRO A 109 -42.16 24.64 6.12
N TYR A 110 -41.58 23.72 5.36
CA TYR A 110 -40.55 24.02 4.36
C TYR A 110 -41.17 24.26 2.99
N SER A 111 -40.76 25.35 2.33
CA SER A 111 -41.15 25.61 0.95
C SER A 111 -40.44 24.67 -0.03
N LYS A 112 -40.95 24.61 -1.26
CA LYS A 112 -40.31 23.88 -2.36
C LYS A 112 -38.91 24.40 -2.73
N ASP A 113 -38.65 25.67 -2.41
CA ASP A 113 -37.40 26.37 -2.74
C ASP A 113 -36.35 26.26 -1.62
N ILE A 114 -36.63 25.48 -0.56
CA ILE A 114 -35.72 25.31 0.57
C ILE A 114 -34.32 24.87 0.13
N LYS A 115 -33.32 25.51 0.72
CA LYS A 115 -31.90 25.13 0.61
C LYS A 115 -31.46 24.55 1.95
N PRO A 116 -31.55 23.21 2.13
CA PRO A 116 -31.40 22.59 3.44
C PRO A 116 -29.96 22.58 3.98
N LEU A 117 -28.95 22.88 3.15
CA LEU A 117 -27.55 22.85 3.55
C LEU A 117 -26.92 24.24 3.44
N THR A 118 -26.29 24.68 4.53
CA THR A 118 -25.40 25.85 4.56
C THR A 118 -24.01 25.42 4.99
N VAL A 119 -22.98 25.83 4.26
CA VAL A 119 -21.57 25.53 4.56
C VAL A 119 -20.78 26.82 4.78
N TYR A 120 -19.73 26.73 5.57
CA TYR A 120 -18.94 27.86 6.04
C TYR A 120 -17.45 27.59 5.86
N SER A 121 -16.68 28.64 5.56
CA SER A 121 -15.23 28.54 5.35
C SER A 121 -14.38 28.62 6.62
N GLU A 122 -15.00 28.87 7.77
CA GLU A 122 -14.35 28.84 9.09
C GLU A 122 -15.12 27.92 10.07
N PRO A 123 -14.47 27.46 11.15
CA PRO A 123 -15.16 26.83 12.27
C PRO A 123 -16.23 27.74 12.89
N ASN A 124 -17.13 27.16 13.68
CA ASN A 124 -18.19 27.84 14.42
C ASN A 124 -19.08 28.72 13.52
N PHE A 125 -19.34 28.25 12.30
CA PHE A 125 -20.19 28.92 11.31
C PHE A 125 -19.68 30.32 10.89
N GLY A 126 -18.36 30.54 10.97
CA GLY A 126 -17.71 31.79 10.58
C GLY A 126 -17.31 31.88 9.10
N GLY A 127 -16.72 33.01 8.71
CA GLY A 127 -16.19 33.23 7.37
C GLY A 127 -17.24 33.34 6.26
N GLU A 128 -16.80 33.09 5.01
CA GLU A 128 -17.67 33.00 3.84
C GLU A 128 -18.69 31.86 4.01
N SER A 129 -19.97 32.15 3.80
CA SER A 129 -21.09 31.20 3.90
C SER A 129 -21.75 30.99 2.55
N VAL A 130 -22.07 29.74 2.20
CA VAL A 130 -22.82 29.39 0.98
C VAL A 130 -24.02 28.53 1.36
N ASN A 131 -25.20 28.90 0.87
CA ASN A 131 -26.49 28.28 1.18
C ASN A 131 -27.34 27.97 -0.06
N ASP A 132 -26.72 27.76 -1.22
CA ASP A 132 -27.41 27.37 -2.47
C ASP A 132 -27.14 25.90 -2.81
N PHE A 133 -27.59 25.01 -1.92
CA PHE A 133 -27.47 23.56 -2.06
C PHE A 133 -28.87 22.95 -2.02
N GLY A 134 -29.27 22.29 -3.10
CA GLY A 134 -30.54 21.57 -3.20
C GLY A 134 -30.33 20.06 -3.39
N LEU A 135 -31.32 19.42 -3.98
CA LEU A 135 -31.34 17.97 -4.25
C LEU A 135 -30.70 17.60 -5.60
N GLU A 136 -29.97 18.53 -6.23
CA GLU A 136 -29.30 18.31 -7.49
C GLU A 136 -28.27 17.16 -7.41
N ASN A 137 -28.09 16.47 -8.54
CA ASN A 137 -27.08 15.43 -8.72
C ASN A 137 -26.53 15.49 -10.15
N SER A 138 -25.35 14.91 -10.34
CA SER A 138 -24.67 14.83 -11.63
C SER A 138 -24.85 13.43 -12.22
N ASN A 139 -25.92 13.22 -12.98
CA ASN A 139 -26.24 11.93 -13.63
C ASN A 139 -26.31 10.74 -12.63
N GLY A 140 -26.92 10.97 -11.46
CA GLY A 140 -27.02 9.98 -10.39
C GLY A 140 -25.83 9.94 -9.41
N TYR A 141 -24.85 10.82 -9.60
CA TYR A 141 -23.66 10.94 -8.74
C TYR A 141 -23.63 12.26 -7.96
N MET A 142 -22.75 12.32 -6.96
CA MET A 142 -22.47 13.53 -6.19
C MET A 142 -21.95 14.65 -7.08
N ASN A 143 -22.21 15.90 -6.70
CA ASN A 143 -21.71 17.07 -7.42
C ASN A 143 -20.31 17.43 -6.93
N THR A 144 -19.39 17.69 -7.85
CA THR A 144 -18.10 18.31 -7.53
C THR A 144 -18.30 19.77 -7.16
N LEU A 145 -17.72 20.19 -6.03
CA LEU A 145 -17.75 21.57 -5.58
C LEU A 145 -16.89 22.45 -6.48
N SER A 146 -17.39 23.65 -6.78
CA SER A 146 -16.61 24.71 -7.40
C SER A 146 -15.95 25.59 -6.34
N THR A 147 -15.03 26.46 -6.74
CA THR A 147 -14.45 27.48 -5.84
C THR A 147 -15.53 28.34 -5.18
N ALA A 148 -16.58 28.69 -5.92
CA ALA A 148 -17.72 29.47 -5.42
C ALA A 148 -18.60 28.70 -4.42
N LYS A 149 -18.52 27.36 -4.41
CA LYS A 149 -19.15 26.50 -3.40
C LYS A 149 -18.15 26.00 -2.35
N LEU A 150 -17.07 26.76 -2.10
CA LEU A 150 -16.07 26.47 -1.08
C LEU A 150 -15.34 25.13 -1.24
N ASN A 151 -15.08 24.68 -2.48
CA ASN A 151 -14.28 23.47 -2.71
C ASN A 151 -12.97 23.48 -1.88
N ASN A 152 -12.75 22.44 -1.07
CA ASN A 152 -11.62 22.30 -0.14
C ASN A 152 -11.44 23.46 0.87
N ARG A 153 -12.52 24.21 1.12
CA ARG A 153 -12.54 25.35 2.06
C ARG A 153 -13.62 25.22 3.12
N ILE A 154 -14.51 24.22 3.05
CA ILE A 154 -15.55 24.01 4.05
C ILE A 154 -14.93 23.54 5.37
N ARG A 155 -15.36 24.15 6.48
CA ARG A 155 -14.86 23.88 7.83
C ARG A 155 -15.95 23.67 8.89
N SER A 156 -17.16 24.16 8.62
CA SER A 156 -18.36 23.92 9.42
C SER A 156 -19.61 23.95 8.52
N PHE A 157 -20.70 23.33 8.96
CA PHE A 157 -21.95 23.30 8.18
C PHE A 157 -23.19 23.15 9.06
N LYS A 158 -24.34 23.55 8.51
CA LYS A 158 -25.68 23.34 9.06
C LYS A 158 -26.56 22.61 8.05
N LEU A 159 -27.29 21.60 8.49
CA LEU A 159 -28.24 20.83 7.69
C LEU A 159 -29.61 20.81 8.36
N LYS A 160 -30.66 21.20 7.63
CA LYS A 160 -32.04 21.23 8.15
C LYS A 160 -32.56 19.82 8.47
N ARG A 161 -33.33 19.67 9.55
CA ARG A 161 -34.06 18.45 9.91
C ARG A 161 -34.87 17.93 8.72
N GLY A 162 -34.91 16.61 8.53
CA GLY A 162 -35.61 15.97 7.42
C GLY A 162 -34.79 15.94 6.12
N TYR A 163 -33.47 16.10 6.22
CA TYR A 163 -32.50 15.95 5.13
C TYR A 163 -31.27 15.15 5.56
N MET A 164 -30.59 14.58 4.57
CA MET A 164 -29.28 13.93 4.70
C MET A 164 -28.33 14.60 3.72
N VAL A 165 -27.07 14.85 4.12
CA VAL A 165 -25.99 15.19 3.19
C VAL A 165 -24.90 14.13 3.25
N THR A 166 -24.37 13.76 2.09
CA THR A 166 -23.12 13.02 1.99
C THR A 166 -22.05 13.96 1.48
N PHE A 167 -20.91 14.00 2.16
CA PHE A 167 -19.71 14.71 1.70
C PHE A 167 -18.64 13.71 1.28
N SER A 168 -17.84 14.09 0.27
CA SER A 168 -16.68 13.31 -0.17
C SER A 168 -15.46 14.21 -0.32
N ASN A 169 -14.27 13.66 -0.08
CA ASN A 169 -13.04 14.43 -0.14
C ASN A 169 -12.38 14.50 -1.53
N ASN A 170 -12.76 13.62 -2.47
CA ASN A 170 -12.31 13.73 -3.86
C ASN A 170 -13.45 14.20 -4.79
N PRO A 171 -13.10 14.87 -5.91
CA PRO A 171 -14.05 15.21 -6.96
C PRO A 171 -14.87 14.01 -7.45
N GLY A 172 -16.13 14.27 -7.83
CA GLY A 172 -17.04 13.25 -8.33
C GLY A 172 -17.55 12.26 -7.28
N GLY A 173 -17.37 12.52 -5.98
CA GLY A 173 -17.88 11.66 -4.91
C GLY A 173 -17.01 10.44 -4.57
N LYS A 174 -15.74 10.42 -5.01
CA LYS A 174 -14.78 9.35 -4.70
C LYS A 174 -14.00 9.62 -3.42
N GLY A 175 -13.18 8.66 -3.00
CA GLY A 175 -12.35 8.78 -1.80
C GLY A 175 -13.15 8.58 -0.51
N TYR A 176 -12.71 9.22 0.57
CA TYR A 176 -13.45 9.19 1.83
C TYR A 176 -14.74 9.96 1.70
N SER A 177 -15.85 9.30 2.02
CA SER A 177 -17.16 9.91 2.08
C SER A 177 -17.87 9.55 3.37
N ARG A 178 -18.75 10.43 3.83
CA ARG A 178 -19.56 10.23 5.05
C ARG A 178 -20.96 10.81 4.88
N CYS A 179 -21.97 10.04 5.30
CA CYS A 179 -23.34 10.50 5.43
C CYS A 179 -23.54 11.23 6.76
N PHE A 180 -24.31 12.31 6.72
CA PHE A 180 -24.75 13.11 7.87
C PHE A 180 -26.26 13.27 7.79
N VAL A 181 -26.96 12.79 8.82
CA VAL A 181 -28.43 12.72 8.83
C VAL A 181 -28.99 13.69 9.88
N ALA A 182 -29.79 14.65 9.45
CA ALA A 182 -30.55 15.54 10.33
C ALA A 182 -31.92 14.92 10.62
N ASP A 183 -31.93 13.90 11.50
CA ASP A 183 -33.11 13.09 11.83
C ASP A 183 -34.13 13.86 12.70
N LYS A 184 -33.72 14.22 13.92
CA LYS A 184 -34.61 14.78 14.95
C LYS A 184 -34.57 16.30 15.07
N GLU A 185 -33.52 16.91 14.57
CA GLU A 185 -33.22 18.33 14.71
C GLU A 185 -32.31 18.77 13.56
N ASP A 186 -32.12 20.07 13.43
CA ASP A 186 -31.11 20.61 12.53
C ASP A 186 -29.72 20.15 12.99
N LEU A 187 -28.91 19.67 12.06
CA LEU A 187 -27.56 19.21 12.36
C LEU A 187 -26.59 20.37 12.21
N GLU A 188 -25.97 20.77 13.31
CA GLU A 188 -24.95 21.82 13.37
C GLU A 188 -23.56 21.21 13.65
N PHE A 189 -22.69 21.21 12.65
CA PHE A 189 -21.29 20.79 12.78
C PHE A 189 -20.42 22.04 12.85
N ALA A 190 -20.17 22.53 14.07
CA ALA A 190 -19.34 23.72 14.31
C ALA A 190 -17.87 23.50 13.95
N GLU A 191 -17.37 22.26 14.06
CA GLU A 191 -16.03 21.87 13.65
C GLU A 191 -16.09 20.55 12.88
N LEU A 192 -15.59 20.55 11.65
CA LEU A 192 -15.47 19.32 10.88
C LEU A 192 -14.36 18.43 11.45
N PRO A 193 -14.54 17.10 11.40
CA PRO A 193 -13.45 16.20 11.73
C PRO A 193 -12.33 16.33 10.69
N MET A 194 -11.09 16.04 11.10
CA MET A 194 -9.86 16.35 10.35
C MET A 194 -9.86 15.75 8.94
N GLU A 195 -10.52 14.61 8.75
CA GLU A 195 -10.66 13.93 7.47
C GLU A 195 -11.56 14.65 6.45
N LEU A 196 -12.34 15.64 6.88
CA LEU A 196 -13.19 16.47 6.03
C LEU A 196 -12.84 17.96 6.08
N ASP A 197 -12.28 18.47 7.20
CA ASP A 197 -11.86 19.88 7.31
C ASP A 197 -10.89 20.24 6.18
N HIS A 198 -11.23 21.27 5.39
CA HIS A 198 -10.48 21.69 4.19
C HIS A 198 -10.33 20.64 3.07
N ARG A 199 -11.14 19.58 3.07
CA ARG A 199 -10.99 18.48 2.10
C ARG A 199 -12.27 18.14 1.35
N ILE A 200 -13.43 18.66 1.76
CA ILE A 200 -14.67 18.39 1.06
C ILE A 200 -14.59 18.92 -0.38
N SER A 201 -14.66 18.01 -1.35
CA SER A 201 -14.65 18.29 -2.78
C SER A 201 -15.94 17.90 -3.49
N SER A 202 -16.82 17.12 -2.85
CA SER A 202 -18.11 16.73 -3.41
C SER A 202 -19.21 16.66 -2.36
N TYR A 203 -20.45 16.85 -2.79
CA TYR A 203 -21.64 16.74 -1.94
C TYR A 203 -22.82 16.11 -2.67
N ARG A 204 -23.77 15.58 -1.91
CA ARG A 204 -25.14 15.34 -2.37
C ARG A 204 -26.12 15.42 -1.20
N VAL A 205 -27.25 16.08 -1.41
CA VAL A 205 -28.32 16.20 -0.41
C VAL A 205 -29.52 15.34 -0.82
N PHE A 206 -30.15 14.70 0.15
CA PHE A 206 -31.35 13.89 -0.01
C PHE A 206 -32.44 14.35 0.95
N LYS A 207 -33.71 14.19 0.56
CA LYS A 207 -34.80 14.18 1.55
C LYS A 207 -34.57 12.99 2.48
N TRP A 208 -34.67 13.24 3.78
CA TRP A 208 -34.65 12.19 4.79
C TRP A 208 -36.08 11.91 5.27
N HIS A 209 -36.38 10.64 5.45
CA HIS A 209 -37.69 10.14 5.84
C HIS A 209 -37.50 9.17 7.00
N ASN A 210 -38.33 9.31 8.03
CA ASN A 210 -38.23 8.52 9.25
C ASN A 210 -39.02 7.22 9.11
N PHE A 211 -38.63 6.36 8.18
CA PHE A 211 -39.32 5.09 7.91
C PHE A 211 -39.29 4.13 9.12
N GLN A 212 -40.26 3.23 9.18
CA GLN A 212 -40.24 2.13 10.15
C GLN A 212 -39.27 1.02 9.73
N LYS A 213 -38.99 0.10 10.67
CA LYS A 213 -38.17 -1.08 10.40
C LYS A 213 -38.79 -2.02 9.38
N LYS A 214 -40.11 -2.25 9.46
CA LYS A 214 -40.80 -3.26 8.66
C LYS A 214 -40.95 -2.87 7.18
N GLY A 215 -40.51 -3.75 6.31
CA GLY A 215 -40.63 -3.64 4.85
C GLY A 215 -41.15 -4.91 4.21
N ILE A 216 -41.19 -4.94 2.88
CA ILE A 216 -41.52 -6.13 2.10
C ILE A 216 -40.47 -6.31 0.99
N ALA A 217 -39.99 -7.54 0.86
CA ALA A 217 -39.07 -7.93 -0.21
C ALA A 217 -39.87 -8.58 -1.34
N SER A 218 -39.27 -8.62 -2.53
CA SER A 218 -39.77 -9.31 -3.72
C SER A 218 -40.98 -8.72 -4.44
N ASP A 219 -41.60 -7.70 -3.87
CA ASP A 219 -42.85 -7.16 -4.40
C ASP A 219 -43.09 -5.72 -3.95
N ALA A 220 -43.09 -4.81 -4.91
CA ALA A 220 -43.40 -3.40 -4.70
C ALA A 220 -44.78 -3.03 -5.25
N SER A 221 -45.72 -3.98 -5.40
CA SER A 221 -47.09 -3.68 -5.84
C SER A 221 -47.87 -2.87 -4.79
N GLU A 222 -48.86 -2.12 -5.26
CA GLU A 222 -49.67 -1.26 -4.39
C GLU A 222 -50.50 -2.08 -3.42
N GLU A 223 -50.99 -3.21 -3.92
CA GLU A 223 -51.87 -4.13 -3.23
C GLU A 223 -51.19 -4.67 -1.96
N ILE A 224 -49.99 -5.24 -2.08
CA ILE A 224 -49.28 -5.80 -0.92
C ILE A 224 -48.73 -4.70 0.01
N VAL A 225 -48.20 -3.60 -0.55
CA VAL A 225 -47.67 -2.48 0.25
C VAL A 225 -48.76 -1.89 1.13
N ASN A 226 -49.98 -1.74 0.59
CA ASN A 226 -51.13 -1.24 1.35
C ASN A 226 -51.71 -2.28 2.31
N ALA A 227 -51.82 -3.55 1.89
CA ALA A 227 -52.32 -4.62 2.75
C ALA A 227 -51.45 -4.83 4.00
N LEU A 228 -50.12 -4.76 3.84
CA LEU A 228 -49.15 -4.95 4.92
C LEU A 228 -48.73 -3.64 5.58
N LYS A 229 -49.22 -2.48 5.13
CA LYS A 229 -48.90 -1.14 5.65
C LYS A 229 -47.40 -0.95 5.90
N VAL A 230 -46.57 -1.40 4.96
CA VAL A 230 -45.11 -1.27 5.05
C VAL A 230 -44.68 0.12 4.63
N THR A 231 -43.59 0.60 5.21
CA THR A 231 -43.06 1.94 4.93
C THR A 231 -41.85 1.92 4.00
N TRP A 232 -41.38 0.73 3.61
CA TRP A 232 -40.37 0.58 2.58
C TRP A 232 -40.49 -0.79 1.88
N CYS A 233 -40.06 -0.86 0.63
CA CYS A 233 -40.05 -2.05 -0.19
C CYS A 233 -38.91 -2.04 -1.21
N TYR A 234 -38.64 -3.20 -1.80
CA TYR A 234 -37.81 -3.33 -2.99
C TYR A 234 -38.22 -4.59 -3.78
N ASP A 235 -37.83 -4.65 -5.04
CA ASP A 235 -38.22 -5.70 -6.00
C ASP A 235 -37.09 -6.07 -6.98
N TRP A 236 -35.83 -5.99 -6.52
CA TRP A 236 -34.62 -6.22 -7.32
C TRP A 236 -34.51 -5.31 -8.56
N GLY A 237 -35.22 -4.18 -8.52
CA GLY A 237 -35.33 -3.22 -9.61
C GLY A 237 -34.77 -1.85 -9.27
N GLN A 238 -35.05 -0.91 -10.17
CA GLN A 238 -34.56 0.46 -10.10
C GLN A 238 -35.28 1.30 -9.03
N GLY A 239 -36.44 0.88 -8.54
CA GLY A 239 -37.30 1.71 -7.70
C GLY A 239 -37.81 2.97 -8.40
N ASN A 240 -38.89 3.57 -7.87
CA ASN A 240 -39.40 4.88 -8.29
C ASN A 240 -40.34 5.50 -7.23
N ALA A 241 -40.78 6.73 -7.47
CA ALA A 241 -41.60 7.51 -6.55
C ALA A 241 -43.10 7.13 -6.51
N SER A 242 -43.57 6.12 -7.26
CA SER A 242 -45.02 5.77 -7.29
C SER A 242 -45.57 5.22 -5.97
N ARG A 243 -44.70 4.96 -4.99
CA ARG A 243 -45.05 4.52 -3.63
C ARG A 243 -44.97 5.62 -2.58
N GLU A 244 -44.43 6.78 -2.94
CA GLU A 244 -44.50 7.96 -2.08
C GLU A 244 -45.95 8.46 -1.98
N PRO A 245 -46.32 9.11 -0.87
CA PRO A 245 -45.50 9.40 0.31
C PRO A 245 -45.49 8.27 1.36
N ASP A 246 -46.15 7.16 1.09
CA ASP A 246 -46.46 6.11 2.07
C ASP A 246 -45.41 5.00 2.21
N CYS A 247 -44.48 4.88 1.25
CA CYS A 247 -43.48 3.82 1.24
C CYS A 247 -42.24 4.21 0.41
N GLU A 248 -41.03 4.01 0.94
CA GLU A 248 -39.77 4.09 0.19
C GLU A 248 -39.66 2.89 -0.76
N TRP A 249 -39.54 3.12 -2.06
CA TRP A 249 -39.13 2.05 -2.98
C TRP A 249 -37.62 2.17 -3.22
N VAL A 250 -36.88 1.33 -2.51
CA VAL A 250 -35.41 1.35 -2.48
C VAL A 250 -34.85 0.79 -3.80
N PRO A 251 -33.95 1.52 -4.50
CA PRO A 251 -33.26 0.99 -5.67
C PRO A 251 -32.28 -0.10 -5.27
N HIS A 252 -32.17 -1.13 -6.12
CA HIS A 252 -31.31 -2.28 -5.88
C HIS A 252 -30.38 -2.49 -7.09
N HIS A 253 -29.08 -2.24 -6.90
CA HIS A 253 -28.02 -2.56 -7.87
C HIS A 253 -27.63 -4.04 -7.72
N ILE A 254 -28.39 -4.94 -8.36
CA ILE A 254 -28.35 -6.38 -8.05
C ILE A 254 -27.06 -7.07 -8.52
N TYR A 255 -26.43 -6.59 -9.58
CA TYR A 255 -25.09 -7.00 -10.02
C TYR A 255 -24.47 -5.93 -10.94
N GLU A 256 -23.18 -6.01 -11.20
CA GLU A 256 -22.38 -4.90 -11.79
C GLU A 256 -22.96 -4.20 -13.04
N ASP A 257 -23.68 -4.92 -13.90
CA ASP A 257 -24.30 -4.36 -15.11
C ASP A 257 -25.80 -4.08 -14.98
N TRP A 258 -26.48 -4.44 -13.88
CA TRP A 258 -27.91 -4.20 -13.73
C TRP A 258 -28.44 -3.99 -12.30
N PRO A 259 -29.41 -3.07 -12.17
CA PRO A 259 -29.50 -1.84 -12.94
C PRO A 259 -28.21 -1.03 -12.75
N SER A 260 -27.79 -0.24 -13.74
CA SER A 260 -26.53 0.52 -13.60
C SER A 260 -26.51 1.42 -12.36
N VAL A 261 -25.33 1.61 -11.77
CA VAL A 261 -25.13 2.49 -10.60
C VAL A 261 -25.71 3.89 -10.83
N SER A 262 -25.53 4.47 -12.02
CA SER A 262 -26.10 5.78 -12.38
C SER A 262 -27.64 5.76 -12.40
N THR A 263 -28.24 4.66 -12.86
CA THR A 263 -29.70 4.52 -12.88
C THR A 263 -30.26 4.49 -11.47
N CYS A 264 -29.72 3.64 -10.60
CA CYS A 264 -30.09 3.60 -9.18
C CYS A 264 -29.76 4.94 -8.51
N GLY A 265 -28.64 5.56 -8.85
CA GLY A 265 -28.23 6.85 -8.33
C GLY A 265 -29.15 8.02 -8.72
N LYS A 266 -29.91 7.94 -9.81
CA LYS A 266 -30.87 9.00 -10.23
C LYS A 266 -32.17 8.99 -9.43
N VAL A 267 -32.38 7.95 -8.65
CA VAL A 267 -33.55 7.75 -7.81
C VAL A 267 -33.48 8.76 -6.67
N THR A 268 -34.46 9.67 -6.60
CA THR A 268 -34.44 10.82 -5.67
C THR A 268 -35.39 10.65 -4.49
N GLN A 269 -36.35 9.72 -4.57
CA GLN A 269 -37.26 9.38 -3.47
C GLN A 269 -36.62 8.52 -2.38
N SER A 270 -35.51 7.84 -2.70
CA SER A 270 -34.76 7.03 -1.76
C SER A 270 -33.43 7.70 -1.45
N CYS A 271 -33.03 7.68 -0.18
CA CYS A 271 -31.67 8.03 0.22
C CYS A 271 -30.79 6.78 0.42
N HIS A 272 -31.37 5.58 0.31
CA HIS A 272 -30.71 4.29 0.45
C HIS A 272 -30.52 3.62 -0.91
N MET A 273 -29.49 2.77 -1.00
CA MET A 273 -29.29 1.87 -2.13
C MET A 273 -28.93 0.48 -1.61
N GLN A 274 -29.66 -0.54 -2.06
CA GLN A 274 -29.22 -1.92 -1.97
C GLN A 274 -28.23 -2.21 -3.09
N THR A 275 -27.20 -3.00 -2.78
CA THR A 275 -26.13 -3.34 -3.73
C THR A 275 -26.26 -4.81 -4.12
N ASN A 276 -25.19 -5.52 -4.43
CA ASN A 276 -25.29 -6.79 -5.15
C ASN A 276 -26.10 -7.84 -4.37
N ASN A 277 -27.00 -8.53 -5.06
CA ASN A 277 -27.87 -9.55 -4.49
C ASN A 277 -27.17 -10.91 -4.54
N GLU A 278 -26.86 -11.49 -3.38
CA GLU A 278 -26.29 -12.83 -3.24
C GLU A 278 -25.07 -13.14 -4.14
N PRO A 279 -24.07 -12.24 -4.30
CA PRO A 279 -22.96 -12.47 -5.23
C PRO A 279 -22.14 -13.73 -4.92
N GLY A 280 -22.12 -14.19 -3.66
CA GLY A 280 -21.46 -15.44 -3.27
C GLY A 280 -22.28 -16.71 -3.47
N ASN A 281 -23.53 -16.62 -3.95
CA ASN A 281 -24.39 -17.76 -4.19
C ASN A 281 -24.09 -18.40 -5.54
N SER A 282 -23.37 -19.53 -5.54
CA SER A 282 -23.03 -20.25 -6.78
C SER A 282 -24.23 -20.85 -7.52
N ALA A 283 -25.41 -20.89 -6.90
CA ALA A 283 -26.65 -21.36 -7.52
C ALA A 283 -27.50 -20.22 -8.13
N ASP A 284 -27.11 -18.96 -7.89
CA ASP A 284 -27.71 -17.81 -8.56
C ASP A 284 -27.24 -17.75 -10.03
N ASP A 285 -27.95 -16.99 -10.87
CA ASP A 285 -27.62 -16.85 -12.28
C ASP A 285 -26.46 -15.86 -12.55
N HIS A 286 -26.13 -14.99 -11.58
CA HIS A 286 -25.03 -14.01 -11.67
C HIS A 286 -24.10 -13.99 -10.44
N PRO A 287 -23.44 -15.09 -10.05
CA PRO A 287 -22.45 -15.06 -8.98
C PRO A 287 -21.26 -14.17 -9.35
N GLN A 288 -20.74 -13.41 -8.38
CA GLN A 288 -19.65 -12.44 -8.58
C GLN A 288 -18.56 -12.60 -7.54
N SER A 289 -17.30 -12.40 -7.93
CA SER A 289 -16.20 -12.40 -6.97
C SER A 289 -16.20 -11.13 -6.12
N VAL A 290 -15.59 -11.20 -4.93
CA VAL A 290 -15.37 -10.01 -4.08
C VAL A 290 -14.60 -8.93 -4.84
N GLU A 291 -13.58 -9.31 -5.63
CA GLU A 291 -12.78 -8.38 -6.43
C GLU A 291 -13.62 -7.66 -7.50
N THR A 292 -14.53 -8.38 -8.17
CA THR A 292 -15.45 -7.81 -9.15
C THR A 292 -16.28 -6.68 -8.55
N VAL A 293 -16.87 -6.91 -7.38
CA VAL A 293 -17.71 -5.91 -6.69
C VAL A 293 -16.86 -4.75 -6.16
N LEU A 294 -15.68 -5.02 -5.59
CA LEU A 294 -14.78 -3.97 -5.11
C LEU A 294 -14.30 -3.03 -6.23
N ASN A 295 -14.10 -3.55 -7.44
CA ASN A 295 -13.67 -2.73 -8.59
C ASN A 295 -14.69 -1.67 -9.01
N ASN A 296 -15.97 -1.83 -8.65
CA ASN A 296 -17.03 -0.85 -8.94
C ASN A 296 -17.50 -0.09 -7.68
N TRP A 297 -17.08 -0.50 -6.48
CA TRP A 297 -17.61 0.03 -5.22
C TRP A 297 -17.45 1.56 -5.08
N GLU A 298 -16.37 2.13 -5.60
CA GLU A 298 -16.20 3.60 -5.60
C GLU A 298 -17.28 4.32 -6.43
N ASN A 299 -17.80 3.72 -7.50
CA ASN A 299 -18.91 4.30 -8.26
C ASN A 299 -20.20 4.27 -7.44
N LEU A 300 -20.44 3.21 -6.65
CA LEU A 300 -21.55 3.16 -5.70
C LEU A 300 -21.40 4.24 -4.62
N MET A 301 -20.20 4.40 -4.04
CA MET A 301 -19.92 5.49 -3.09
C MET A 301 -20.18 6.88 -3.69
N ALA A 302 -19.78 7.07 -4.94
CA ALA A 302 -19.96 8.30 -5.70
C ALA A 302 -21.43 8.67 -5.94
N THR A 303 -22.38 7.77 -5.73
CA THR A 303 -23.81 8.14 -5.73
C THR A 303 -24.16 9.05 -4.57
N GLY A 304 -23.41 9.01 -3.47
CA GLY A 304 -23.74 9.70 -2.22
C GLY A 304 -24.93 9.10 -1.47
N MET A 305 -25.60 8.07 -2.01
CA MET A 305 -26.68 7.35 -1.32
C MET A 305 -26.11 6.52 -0.18
N ARG A 306 -26.90 6.27 0.88
CA ARG A 306 -26.53 5.43 2.01
C ARG A 306 -26.53 3.95 1.58
N LEU A 307 -25.37 3.32 1.60
CA LEU A 307 -25.13 2.04 0.93
C LEU A 307 -25.30 0.85 1.87
N CYS A 308 -26.10 -0.11 1.45
CA CYS A 308 -26.09 -1.46 1.99
C CYS A 308 -24.90 -2.25 1.45
N SER A 309 -24.28 -3.11 2.25
CA SER A 309 -23.38 -4.15 1.74
C SER A 309 -24.12 -5.04 0.73
N PRO A 310 -23.39 -5.79 -0.11
CA PRO A 310 -24.02 -6.88 -0.85
C PRO A 310 -24.71 -7.84 0.12
N SER A 311 -25.90 -8.30 -0.23
CA SER A 311 -26.64 -9.24 0.61
C SER A 311 -26.09 -10.64 0.40
N SER A 312 -25.86 -11.40 1.46
CA SER A 312 -25.50 -12.83 1.37
C SER A 312 -26.47 -13.68 2.19
N HIS A 313 -26.79 -14.86 1.67
CA HIS A 313 -27.57 -15.88 2.38
C HIS A 313 -26.66 -16.80 3.18
N ASP A 314 -27.28 -17.67 3.98
CA ASP A 314 -26.65 -18.63 4.88
C ASP A 314 -25.47 -19.41 4.28
N GLY A 315 -25.58 -19.80 3.01
CA GLY A 315 -24.57 -20.57 2.29
C GLY A 315 -23.41 -19.74 1.73
N SER A 316 -23.51 -18.41 1.73
CA SER A 316 -22.51 -17.51 1.14
C SER A 316 -21.98 -16.44 2.11
N LEU A 317 -22.31 -16.53 3.40
CA LEU A 317 -21.86 -15.58 4.43
C LEU A 317 -20.34 -15.32 4.44
N SER A 318 -19.52 -16.33 4.12
CA SER A 318 -18.06 -16.17 4.02
C SER A 318 -17.62 -15.15 2.96
N TRP A 319 -18.40 -15.00 1.89
CA TRP A 319 -18.19 -13.98 0.86
C TRP A 319 -18.39 -12.58 1.45
N LEU A 320 -19.49 -12.37 2.19
CA LEU A 320 -19.77 -11.10 2.87
C LEU A 320 -18.67 -10.75 3.87
N GLU A 321 -18.16 -11.73 4.61
CA GLU A 321 -17.05 -11.47 5.55
C GLU A 321 -15.76 -11.04 4.84
N GLN A 322 -15.43 -11.66 3.71
CA GLN A 322 -14.28 -11.27 2.88
C GLN A 322 -14.48 -9.86 2.32
N PHE A 323 -15.65 -9.56 1.79
CA PHE A 323 -16.02 -8.24 1.29
C PHE A 323 -15.88 -7.17 2.38
N MET A 324 -16.51 -7.37 3.54
CA MET A 324 -16.46 -6.40 4.64
C MET A 324 -15.03 -6.19 5.18
N THR A 325 -14.21 -7.25 5.21
CA THR A 325 -12.78 -7.15 5.55
C THR A 325 -12.04 -6.22 4.59
N GLU A 326 -12.27 -6.39 3.29
CA GLU A 326 -11.63 -5.58 2.26
C GLU A 326 -12.18 -4.13 2.21
N ILE A 327 -13.46 -3.91 2.53
CA ILE A 327 -14.03 -2.57 2.73
C ILE A 327 -13.38 -1.86 3.93
N ASP A 328 -13.32 -2.52 5.09
CA ASP A 328 -12.72 -1.95 6.30
C ASP A 328 -11.23 -1.65 6.12
N LYS A 329 -10.51 -2.55 5.43
CA LYS A 329 -9.10 -2.38 5.06
C LYS A 329 -8.85 -1.19 4.14
N ARG A 330 -9.84 -0.79 3.34
CA ARG A 330 -9.76 0.36 2.43
C ARG A 330 -10.27 1.66 3.04
N GLY A 331 -10.93 1.61 4.20
CA GLY A 331 -11.64 2.77 4.75
C GLY A 331 -12.86 3.17 3.92
N TRP A 332 -13.30 2.34 2.98
CA TRP A 332 -14.41 2.65 2.09
C TRP A 332 -15.74 2.69 2.84
N ARG A 333 -16.65 3.53 2.35
CA ARG A 333 -18.00 3.67 2.89
C ARG A 333 -18.85 2.46 2.52
N CYS A 334 -19.41 1.83 3.54
CA CYS A 334 -20.49 0.85 3.47
C CYS A 334 -21.28 1.05 4.77
N ASP A 335 -22.45 1.67 4.66
CA ASP A 335 -23.13 2.29 5.80
C ASP A 335 -23.99 1.31 6.59
N ILE A 336 -24.48 0.26 5.92
CA ILE A 336 -25.43 -0.72 6.45
C ILE A 336 -24.91 -2.12 6.10
N LEU A 337 -24.93 -3.03 7.07
CA LEU A 337 -24.69 -4.45 6.83
C LEU A 337 -26.01 -5.12 6.45
N ASP A 338 -26.13 -5.60 5.22
CA ASP A 338 -27.33 -6.25 4.70
C ASP A 338 -27.14 -7.76 4.56
N MET A 339 -28.19 -8.52 4.87
CA MET A 339 -28.15 -9.98 5.00
C MET A 339 -29.48 -10.63 4.64
N HIS A 340 -29.42 -11.82 4.05
CA HIS A 340 -30.59 -12.69 3.89
C HIS A 340 -30.57 -13.77 4.97
N CYS A 341 -31.68 -13.92 5.70
CA CYS A 341 -31.78 -14.76 6.89
C CYS A 341 -32.88 -15.82 6.71
N TYR A 342 -32.51 -16.98 6.17
CA TYR A 342 -33.39 -18.14 5.98
C TYR A 342 -33.25 -19.16 7.12
N TRP A 343 -33.41 -18.62 8.33
CA TRP A 343 -32.90 -19.23 9.55
C TRP A 343 -33.95 -19.95 10.40
N PRO A 344 -33.55 -20.97 11.18
CA PRO A 344 -34.37 -21.45 12.28
C PRO A 344 -34.56 -20.36 13.34
N GLU A 345 -35.64 -20.44 14.12
CA GLU A 345 -36.02 -19.43 15.14
C GLU A 345 -34.88 -19.03 16.08
N TRP A 346 -34.10 -20.02 16.56
CA TRP A 346 -32.95 -19.77 17.43
C TRP A 346 -31.94 -18.82 16.77
N ASN A 347 -31.62 -19.01 15.49
CA ASN A 347 -30.66 -18.16 14.78
C ASN A 347 -31.20 -16.74 14.59
N LEU A 348 -32.48 -16.61 14.18
CA LEU A 348 -33.14 -15.31 14.02
C LEU A 348 -33.11 -14.47 15.31
N ASN A 349 -33.20 -15.10 16.48
CA ASN A 349 -33.19 -14.40 17.76
C ASN A 349 -31.78 -14.01 18.26
N ASN A 350 -30.72 -14.68 17.81
CA ASN A 350 -29.42 -14.60 18.48
C ASN A 350 -28.24 -14.16 17.60
N GLN A 351 -28.28 -14.42 16.28
CA GLN A 351 -27.09 -14.25 15.43
C GLN A 351 -26.81 -12.79 15.06
N LEU A 352 -27.84 -11.96 14.85
CA LEU A 352 -27.69 -10.57 14.39
C LEU A 352 -26.80 -9.73 15.32
N LYS A 353 -26.85 -9.99 16.64
CA LYS A 353 -25.99 -9.29 17.60
C LYS A 353 -24.51 -9.54 17.34
N GLY A 354 -24.13 -10.77 16.98
CA GLY A 354 -22.74 -11.12 16.67
C GLY A 354 -22.21 -10.37 15.45
N TYR A 355 -23.03 -10.25 14.40
CA TYR A 355 -22.70 -9.46 13.20
C TYR A 355 -22.55 -7.97 13.52
N TYR A 356 -23.48 -7.41 14.30
CA TYR A 356 -23.36 -6.03 14.75
C TYR A 356 -22.09 -5.81 15.59
N ASP A 357 -21.78 -6.73 16.52
CA ASP A 357 -20.60 -6.61 17.36
C ASP A 357 -19.29 -6.69 16.57
N LYS A 358 -19.26 -7.46 15.48
CA LYS A 358 -18.11 -7.58 14.59
C LYS A 358 -17.88 -6.34 13.73
N TYR A 359 -18.93 -5.83 13.07
CA TYR A 359 -18.80 -4.79 12.04
C TYR A 359 -19.19 -3.38 12.50
N LYS A 360 -19.91 -3.26 13.62
CA LYS A 360 -20.41 -1.99 14.19
C LYS A 360 -21.13 -1.11 13.17
N ARG A 361 -21.93 -1.76 12.32
CA ARG A 361 -22.82 -1.14 11.32
C ARG A 361 -24.28 -1.49 11.63
N PRO A 362 -25.23 -0.57 11.40
CA PRO A 362 -26.64 -0.91 11.46
C PRO A 362 -26.95 -2.05 10.49
N ILE A 363 -27.86 -2.93 10.88
CA ILE A 363 -28.20 -4.13 10.14
C ILE A 363 -29.51 -3.92 9.39
N TRP A 364 -29.50 -4.27 8.11
CA TRP A 364 -30.70 -4.59 7.36
C TRP A 364 -30.80 -6.10 7.20
N VAL A 365 -32.01 -6.63 7.35
CA VAL A 365 -32.33 -7.99 6.97
C VAL A 365 -33.29 -7.91 5.78
N SER A 366 -32.72 -7.74 4.59
CA SER A 366 -33.49 -7.48 3.37
C SER A 366 -34.33 -8.67 2.90
N GLU A 367 -33.94 -9.91 3.25
CA GLU A 367 -34.78 -11.08 3.04
C GLU A 367 -34.79 -11.95 4.30
N PHE A 368 -35.98 -12.35 4.75
CA PHE A 368 -36.11 -13.35 5.80
C PHE A 368 -37.42 -14.11 5.72
N VAL A 369 -37.38 -15.37 6.14
CA VAL A 369 -38.51 -16.21 6.52
C VAL A 369 -38.09 -17.16 7.64
N TRP A 370 -39.06 -17.78 8.33
CA TRP A 370 -38.77 -18.82 9.32
C TRP A 370 -38.37 -20.13 8.63
N GLY A 371 -37.08 -20.29 8.41
CA GLY A 371 -36.48 -21.47 7.80
C GLY A 371 -36.25 -21.34 6.30
N ALA A 372 -36.07 -22.46 5.62
CA ALA A 372 -35.80 -22.52 4.19
C ALA A 372 -36.46 -23.73 3.51
N SER A 373 -36.98 -23.51 2.31
CA SER A 373 -37.70 -24.54 1.54
C SER A 373 -36.77 -25.65 1.01
N TRP A 374 -35.51 -25.33 0.72
CA TRP A 374 -34.52 -26.23 0.14
C TRP A 374 -33.89 -27.22 1.14
N ASN A 375 -33.98 -26.95 2.43
CA ASN A 375 -33.52 -27.86 3.49
C ASN A 375 -34.67 -28.37 4.39
N ASN A 376 -35.91 -28.01 4.06
CA ASN A 376 -37.14 -28.49 4.71
C ASN A 376 -37.18 -28.23 6.22
N ASN A 377 -36.75 -27.04 6.66
CA ASN A 377 -36.75 -26.63 8.06
C ASN A 377 -37.76 -25.49 8.32
N GLY A 378 -37.97 -25.13 9.59
CA GLY A 378 -38.88 -24.04 9.98
C GLY A 378 -40.32 -24.30 9.54
N ILE A 379 -40.97 -23.30 8.96
CA ILE A 379 -42.33 -23.44 8.42
C ILE A 379 -42.41 -24.44 7.27
N PHE A 380 -41.31 -24.71 6.57
CA PHE A 380 -41.28 -25.64 5.44
C PHE A 380 -41.22 -27.11 5.85
N ALA A 381 -41.10 -27.40 7.15
CA ALA A 381 -41.24 -28.75 7.69
C ALA A 381 -42.71 -29.21 7.80
N THR A 382 -43.68 -28.35 7.44
CA THR A 382 -45.11 -28.69 7.36
C THR A 382 -45.51 -29.06 5.93
N ASP A 383 -46.80 -29.39 5.71
CA ASP A 383 -47.34 -29.32 4.35
C ASP A 383 -47.25 -27.86 3.86
N ARG A 384 -46.94 -27.66 2.58
CA ARG A 384 -46.62 -26.32 2.05
C ARG A 384 -47.85 -25.50 1.67
N SER A 385 -49.04 -25.83 2.19
CA SER A 385 -50.29 -25.14 1.85
C SER A 385 -50.48 -23.85 2.65
N PHE A 386 -51.33 -22.96 2.11
CA PHE A 386 -51.82 -21.74 2.80
C PHE A 386 -52.90 -22.04 3.85
N SER A 387 -52.86 -23.21 4.50
CA SER A 387 -53.88 -23.60 5.49
C SER A 387 -53.84 -22.70 6.73
N ILE A 388 -54.98 -22.54 7.40
CA ILE A 388 -55.08 -21.79 8.67
C ILE A 388 -54.11 -22.35 9.72
N GLU A 389 -53.88 -23.66 9.74
CA GLU A 389 -52.91 -24.29 10.64
C GLU A 389 -51.48 -23.82 10.38
N ASN A 390 -51.05 -23.77 9.11
CA ASN A 390 -49.70 -23.31 8.77
C ASN A 390 -49.54 -21.80 8.97
N GLN A 391 -50.59 -21.02 8.67
CA GLN A 391 -50.61 -19.59 8.99
C GLN A 391 -50.43 -19.35 10.50
N GLN A 392 -51.10 -20.14 11.36
CA GLN A 392 -50.97 -20.04 12.81
C GLN A 392 -49.56 -20.42 13.28
N LYS A 393 -48.99 -21.52 12.77
CA LYS A 393 -47.62 -21.93 13.10
C LYS A 393 -46.60 -20.85 12.75
N ASN A 394 -46.71 -20.27 11.56
CA ASN A 394 -45.80 -19.20 11.14
C ASN A 394 -45.97 -17.95 12.02
N TYR A 395 -47.20 -17.58 12.35
CA TYR A 395 -47.50 -16.48 13.26
C TYR A 395 -46.89 -16.70 14.66
N ASP A 396 -47.06 -17.88 15.25
CA ASP A 396 -46.64 -18.19 16.62
C ASP A 396 -45.14 -18.02 16.85
N VAL A 397 -44.34 -18.18 15.79
CA VAL A 397 -42.89 -18.00 15.82
C VAL A 397 -42.51 -16.59 15.39
N MET A 398 -42.93 -16.17 14.21
CA MET A 398 -42.44 -14.91 13.63
C MET A 398 -42.92 -13.68 14.38
N SER A 399 -44.10 -13.69 15.00
CA SER A 399 -44.54 -12.57 15.84
C SER A 399 -43.59 -12.31 17.01
N LYS A 400 -43.00 -13.36 17.61
CA LYS A 400 -42.01 -13.24 18.69
C LYS A 400 -40.67 -12.75 18.17
N VAL A 401 -40.18 -13.33 17.08
CA VAL A 401 -38.93 -12.90 16.42
C VAL A 401 -38.99 -11.41 16.08
N LEU A 402 -40.07 -10.98 15.42
CA LEU A 402 -40.23 -9.60 14.99
C LEU A 402 -40.45 -8.63 16.16
N THR A 403 -41.12 -9.07 17.24
CA THR A 403 -41.18 -8.30 18.49
C THR A 403 -39.78 -8.05 19.05
N ASN A 404 -38.89 -9.05 19.02
CA ASN A 404 -37.51 -8.88 19.44
C ASN A 404 -36.73 -7.94 18.51
N TRP A 405 -36.83 -8.10 17.19
CA TRP A 405 -36.15 -7.24 16.21
C TRP A 405 -36.60 -5.76 16.32
N ASN A 406 -37.87 -5.53 16.64
CA ASN A 406 -38.38 -4.18 16.91
C ASN A 406 -37.67 -3.52 18.10
N SER A 407 -37.26 -4.30 19.11
CA SER A 407 -36.49 -3.83 20.26
C SER A 407 -34.98 -3.69 20.02
N PHE A 408 -34.46 -4.24 18.92
CA PHE A 408 -33.03 -4.23 18.63
C PHE A 408 -32.62 -2.95 17.90
N ASP A 409 -32.00 -2.03 18.62
CA ASP A 409 -31.61 -0.73 18.07
C ASP A 409 -30.57 -0.80 16.95
N TYR A 410 -29.78 -1.87 16.89
CA TYR A 410 -28.84 -2.13 15.79
C TYR A 410 -29.51 -2.73 14.55
N VAL A 411 -30.75 -3.21 14.64
CA VAL A 411 -31.54 -3.60 13.47
C VAL A 411 -32.30 -2.38 12.99
N GLU A 412 -31.84 -1.82 11.88
CA GLU A 412 -32.41 -0.62 11.31
C GLU A 412 -33.64 -0.96 10.47
N ARG A 413 -33.58 -1.98 9.63
CA ARG A 413 -34.74 -2.43 8.84
C ARG A 413 -34.74 -3.93 8.58
N TYR A 414 -35.91 -4.47 8.26
CA TYR A 414 -36.07 -5.83 7.78
C TYR A 414 -37.22 -5.92 6.76
N ALA A 415 -37.09 -6.75 5.73
CA ALA A 415 -38.09 -6.94 4.69
C ALA A 415 -38.45 -8.43 4.53
N TYR A 416 -39.73 -8.74 4.75
CA TYR A 416 -40.21 -10.13 4.73
C TYR A 416 -40.18 -10.66 3.29
N TRP A 417 -39.69 -11.88 3.07
CA TRP A 417 -39.68 -12.48 1.73
C TRP A 417 -40.97 -13.25 1.45
N ASN A 418 -41.85 -12.66 0.65
CA ASN A 418 -43.20 -13.18 0.40
C ASN A 418 -43.30 -14.14 -0.81
N SER A 419 -42.19 -14.40 -1.50
CA SER A 419 -42.16 -15.20 -2.74
C SER A 419 -41.96 -16.71 -2.53
N GLU A 420 -41.83 -17.18 -1.29
CA GLU A 420 -41.70 -18.60 -0.98
C GLU A 420 -42.98 -19.43 -1.11
N ALA A 421 -42.87 -20.71 -0.77
CA ALA A 421 -44.02 -21.61 -0.65
C ALA A 421 -45.14 -21.02 0.24
N ASP A 422 -46.39 -21.32 -0.14
CA ASP A 422 -47.59 -20.71 0.45
C ASP A 422 -47.62 -20.75 2.00
N CYS A 423 -47.13 -21.82 2.65
CA CYS A 423 -47.08 -21.92 4.10
C CYS A 423 -46.37 -20.75 4.82
N SER A 424 -45.46 -20.04 4.16
CA SER A 424 -44.72 -18.91 4.74
C SER A 424 -45.29 -17.52 4.41
N LYS A 425 -46.29 -17.41 3.52
CA LYS A 425 -46.71 -16.11 2.98
C LYS A 425 -47.40 -15.20 4.00
N LEU A 426 -47.09 -13.90 3.91
CA LEU A 426 -47.89 -12.84 4.54
C LEU A 426 -49.13 -12.52 3.69
N TYR A 427 -48.95 -12.54 2.37
CA TYR A 427 -49.97 -12.18 1.40
C TYR A 427 -49.98 -13.18 0.24
N LYS A 428 -51.14 -13.75 -0.05
CA LYS A 428 -51.33 -14.67 -1.17
C LYS A 428 -52.22 -14.02 -2.21
N TYR A 429 -51.66 -13.75 -3.38
CA TYR A 429 -52.43 -13.25 -4.52
C TYR A 429 -53.49 -14.25 -4.96
N GLY A 430 -54.68 -13.72 -5.25
CA GLY A 430 -55.76 -14.46 -5.86
C GLY A 430 -55.36 -15.01 -7.23
N LYS A 431 -55.87 -16.21 -7.57
CA LYS A 431 -55.78 -16.79 -8.92
C LYS A 431 -57.17 -17.18 -9.40
N ASP A 432 -57.40 -17.06 -10.70
CA ASP A 432 -58.61 -17.56 -11.39
C ASP A 432 -59.94 -17.10 -10.77
N GLY A 433 -60.03 -15.80 -10.44
CA GLY A 433 -61.25 -15.20 -9.87
C GLY A 433 -61.40 -15.35 -8.35
N ASN A 434 -60.46 -15.99 -7.66
CA ASN A 434 -60.40 -15.98 -6.20
C ASN A 434 -59.82 -14.65 -5.70
N PRO A 435 -60.31 -14.10 -4.57
CA PRO A 435 -59.72 -12.92 -3.96
C PRO A 435 -58.32 -13.22 -3.41
N SER A 436 -57.48 -12.20 -3.33
CA SER A 436 -56.23 -12.26 -2.56
C SER A 436 -56.53 -12.44 -1.07
N GLU A 437 -55.65 -13.14 -0.37
CA GLU A 437 -55.80 -13.49 1.04
C GLU A 437 -54.59 -12.98 1.85
N ILE A 438 -54.87 -12.27 2.95
CA ILE A 438 -53.86 -11.89 3.94
C ILE A 438 -53.80 -12.96 5.04
N SER A 439 -52.61 -13.43 5.38
CA SER A 439 -52.45 -14.45 6.43
C SER A 439 -52.63 -13.88 7.83
N ILE A 440 -52.76 -14.75 8.84
CA ILE A 440 -52.76 -14.35 10.26
C ILE A 440 -51.52 -13.50 10.59
N LEU A 441 -50.34 -13.95 10.16
CA LEU A 441 -49.10 -13.19 10.33
C LEU A 441 -49.09 -11.90 9.50
N GLY A 442 -49.60 -11.92 8.26
CA GLY A 442 -49.68 -10.72 7.42
C GLY A 442 -50.53 -9.62 8.05
N LYS A 443 -51.68 -9.96 8.64
CA LYS A 443 -52.53 -9.01 9.35
C LYS A 443 -51.80 -8.40 10.55
N TRP A 444 -51.17 -9.24 11.38
CA TRP A 444 -50.38 -8.77 12.52
C TRP A 444 -49.19 -7.92 12.08
N TYR A 445 -48.50 -8.30 11.00
CA TYR A 445 -47.39 -7.54 10.41
C TYR A 445 -47.85 -6.14 9.96
N GLY A 446 -49.06 -6.03 9.42
CA GLY A 446 -49.70 -4.75 9.08
C GLY A 446 -50.01 -3.87 10.28
N GLU A 447 -50.46 -4.46 11.39
CA GLU A 447 -50.89 -3.75 12.59
C GLU A 447 -49.75 -3.44 13.58
N MET A 448 -48.65 -4.19 13.55
CA MET A 448 -47.55 -3.99 14.50
C MET A 448 -46.86 -2.63 14.29
N ASN A 449 -46.49 -2.01 15.41
CA ASN A 449 -45.56 -0.87 15.41
C ASN A 449 -44.13 -1.40 15.50
N SER A 450 -43.39 -1.30 14.40
CA SER A 450 -42.00 -1.77 14.34
C SER A 450 -40.98 -0.75 14.83
N GLY A 451 -41.43 0.45 15.23
CA GLY A 451 -40.56 1.55 15.65
C GLY A 451 -39.83 2.23 14.49
N MET A 452 -39.10 3.30 14.80
CA MET A 452 -38.27 4.03 13.83
C MET A 452 -37.07 3.16 13.42
N GLY A 453 -36.76 3.17 12.12
CA GLY A 453 -35.64 2.40 11.58
C GLY A 453 -34.30 2.92 12.04
N TYR A 454 -33.93 4.12 11.58
CA TYR A 454 -32.66 4.76 11.91
C TYR A 454 -32.55 5.14 13.38
N ARG A 455 -31.35 5.00 13.94
CA ARG A 455 -30.98 5.55 15.24
C ARG A 455 -29.57 6.13 15.15
N LYS A 456 -29.44 7.43 15.46
CA LYS A 456 -28.15 8.15 15.41
C LYS A 456 -27.04 7.49 16.22
N SER A 457 -27.35 6.85 17.35
CA SER A 457 -26.35 6.13 18.17
C SER A 457 -25.75 4.88 17.51
N TYR A 458 -26.35 4.42 16.40
CA TYR A 458 -25.91 3.28 15.61
C TYR A 458 -25.43 3.70 14.21
N GLU A 459 -25.24 5.01 13.96
CA GLU A 459 -24.69 5.46 12.69
C GLU A 459 -23.29 4.90 12.46
N PHE A 460 -22.98 4.59 11.20
CA PHE A 460 -21.64 4.16 10.82
C PHE A 460 -20.80 5.36 10.40
N VAL A 461 -19.60 5.46 10.94
CA VAL A 461 -18.59 6.45 10.52
C VAL A 461 -17.43 5.67 9.86
N PRO A 462 -17.19 5.87 8.55
CA PRO A 462 -16.07 5.22 7.87
C PRO A 462 -14.74 5.55 8.55
N LYS A 463 -13.81 4.58 8.53
CA LYS A 463 -12.49 4.77 9.13
C LYS A 463 -11.56 5.44 8.12
N VAL A 464 -10.72 6.34 8.62
CA VAL A 464 -9.58 6.86 7.85
C VAL A 464 -8.54 5.76 7.73
N VAL A 465 -8.16 5.41 6.51
CA VAL A 465 -7.06 4.50 6.22
C VAL A 465 -6.01 5.24 5.39
N TYR A 466 -4.76 5.14 5.83
CA TYR A 466 -3.61 5.73 5.17
C TYR A 466 -2.90 4.68 4.31
N SER A 467 -2.44 5.10 3.13
CA SER A 467 -1.77 4.22 2.18
C SER A 467 -0.27 4.49 2.17
N THR A 468 0.53 3.44 2.38
CA THR A 468 1.98 3.49 2.17
C THR A 468 2.26 3.45 0.67
N PRO A 469 3.07 4.38 0.12
CA PRO A 469 3.53 4.28 -1.26
C PRO A 469 4.33 2.97 -1.42
N SER A 470 4.13 2.26 -2.52
CA SER A 470 4.75 0.94 -2.74
C SER A 470 5.10 0.70 -4.20
N GLY A 471 5.84 -0.37 -4.47
CA GLY A 471 6.16 -0.77 -5.85
C GLY A 471 7.02 0.25 -6.58
N LEU A 472 7.96 0.90 -5.87
CA LEU A 472 8.92 1.79 -6.52
C LEU A 472 9.80 0.98 -7.47
N THR A 473 9.75 1.26 -8.76
CA THR A 473 10.61 0.67 -9.78
C THR A 473 11.53 1.71 -10.39
N LEU A 474 12.71 1.27 -10.84
CA LEU A 474 13.72 2.09 -11.49
C LEU A 474 14.12 1.47 -12.82
N GLU A 475 14.08 2.27 -13.88
CA GLU A 475 14.64 1.93 -15.19
C GLU A 475 15.58 3.03 -15.64
N TYR A 476 16.76 2.67 -16.12
CA TYR A 476 17.73 3.62 -16.67
C TYR A 476 18.31 3.14 -17.99
N THR A 477 18.36 4.03 -18.98
CA THR A 477 18.92 3.74 -20.31
C THR A 477 20.16 4.59 -20.52
N GLU A 478 21.36 4.01 -20.42
CA GLU A 478 22.64 4.73 -20.54
C GLU A 478 22.79 5.49 -21.87
N ARG A 479 22.39 4.88 -22.99
CA ARG A 479 22.48 5.51 -24.34
C ARG A 479 21.78 6.87 -24.40
N THR A 480 20.63 6.98 -23.75
CA THR A 480 19.79 8.19 -23.75
C THR A 480 19.88 8.96 -22.44
N ARG A 481 20.62 8.44 -21.45
CA ARG A 481 20.69 8.91 -20.06
C ARG A 481 19.33 9.09 -19.40
N LYS A 482 18.33 8.35 -19.87
CA LYS A 482 16.95 8.50 -19.40
C LYS A 482 16.72 7.61 -18.18
N LEU A 483 16.31 8.23 -17.08
CA LEU A 483 15.80 7.62 -15.86
C LEU A 483 14.27 7.63 -15.89
N ALA A 484 13.64 6.52 -15.52
CA ALA A 484 12.22 6.42 -15.23
C ALA A 484 12.01 5.75 -13.86
N LEU A 485 11.18 6.38 -13.03
CA LEU A 485 10.76 5.86 -11.73
C LEU A 485 9.24 5.76 -11.72
N ASN A 486 8.69 4.65 -11.23
CA ASN A 486 7.25 4.47 -11.08
C ASN A 486 6.92 3.95 -9.69
N TRP A 487 5.79 4.35 -9.11
CA TRP A 487 5.29 3.80 -7.85
C TRP A 487 3.77 3.89 -7.78
N GLU A 488 3.20 3.18 -6.81
CA GLU A 488 1.76 3.06 -6.64
C GLU A 488 1.29 3.42 -5.23
N TYR A 489 0.06 3.91 -5.15
CA TYR A 489 -0.73 4.01 -3.94
C TYR A 489 -1.87 3.02 -4.00
N LYS A 490 -1.83 2.04 -3.10
CA LYS A 490 -2.96 1.15 -2.91
C LYS A 490 -4.05 1.90 -2.16
N ASN A 491 -5.19 2.15 -2.81
CA ASN A 491 -6.39 2.76 -2.20
C ASN A 491 -6.16 4.19 -1.69
N ASN A 492 -5.73 5.10 -2.57
CA ASN A 492 -5.49 6.48 -2.18
C ASN A 492 -6.81 7.21 -1.88
N MET A 493 -7.10 7.40 -0.60
CA MET A 493 -8.27 8.15 -0.14
C MET A 493 -8.02 9.66 -0.02
N GLY A 494 -6.89 10.20 -0.47
CA GLY A 494 -6.60 11.66 -0.39
C GLY A 494 -6.19 12.15 1.01
N PHE A 495 -5.60 11.28 1.84
CA PHE A 495 -5.16 11.61 3.21
C PHE A 495 -3.66 11.84 3.37
N THR A 496 -2.93 11.75 2.28
CA THR A 496 -1.54 12.18 2.19
C THR A 496 -1.50 13.67 1.86
N ASP A 497 -0.90 14.48 2.72
CA ASP A 497 -0.78 15.93 2.51
C ASP A 497 0.27 16.23 1.46
N SER A 498 1.40 15.52 1.50
CA SER A 498 2.38 15.57 0.44
C SER A 498 3.21 14.30 0.34
N THR A 499 3.67 14.04 -0.87
CA THR A 499 4.64 12.99 -1.19
C THR A 499 5.92 13.62 -1.70
N LEU A 500 7.06 13.17 -1.17
CA LEU A 500 8.38 13.53 -1.66
C LEU A 500 8.98 12.32 -2.39
N LEU A 501 9.37 12.51 -3.66
CA LEU A 501 10.37 11.67 -4.30
C LEU A 501 11.74 12.21 -3.89
N GLU A 502 12.53 11.37 -3.23
CA GLU A 502 13.82 11.73 -2.70
C GLU A 502 14.93 10.90 -3.33
N MET A 503 16.11 11.50 -3.46
CA MET A 503 17.32 10.87 -3.95
C MET A 503 18.50 11.20 -3.03
N ARG A 504 19.40 10.24 -2.83
CA ARG A 504 20.75 10.50 -2.32
C ARG A 504 21.78 9.95 -3.31
N LEU A 505 22.93 10.61 -3.40
CA LEU A 505 24.07 10.15 -4.17
C LEU A 505 25.15 9.64 -3.20
N ASP A 506 25.58 8.40 -3.40
CA ASP A 506 26.49 7.67 -2.52
C ASP A 506 25.96 7.73 -1.07
N ASP A 507 26.83 7.98 -0.09
CA ASP A 507 26.49 8.15 1.32
C ASP A 507 26.07 9.60 1.67
N GLY A 508 25.60 10.36 0.67
CA GLY A 508 25.17 11.75 0.86
C GLY A 508 23.83 11.90 1.60
N GLU A 509 23.46 13.16 1.84
CA GLU A 509 22.15 13.51 2.42
C GLU A 509 21.02 13.31 1.42
N TRP A 510 19.83 13.01 1.92
CA TRP A 510 18.62 12.93 1.11
C TRP A 510 18.22 14.30 0.56
N GLN A 511 17.94 14.34 -0.74
CA GLN A 511 17.48 15.51 -1.47
C GLN A 511 16.09 15.24 -2.05
N THR A 512 15.17 16.19 -1.89
CA THR A 512 13.87 16.13 -2.56
C THR A 512 14.04 16.44 -4.03
N LEU A 513 13.76 15.48 -4.90
CA LEU A 513 13.69 15.68 -6.35
C LEU A 513 12.37 16.31 -6.76
N GLN A 514 11.27 15.76 -6.25
CA GLN A 514 9.93 16.20 -6.60
C GLN A 514 9.01 16.13 -5.38
N LYS A 515 8.21 17.18 -5.19
CA LYS A 515 7.10 17.20 -4.24
C LYS A 515 5.77 17.10 -5.00
N TYR A 516 4.89 16.23 -4.54
CA TYR A 516 3.50 16.11 -4.99
C TYR A 516 2.61 16.55 -3.82
N GLU A 517 1.89 17.66 -3.99
CA GLU A 517 0.89 18.11 -3.01
C GLU A 517 -0.38 17.29 -3.18
N ALA A 518 -0.96 16.83 -2.07
CA ALA A 518 -2.23 16.09 -2.03
C ALA A 518 -2.38 15.05 -3.17
N PRO A 519 -1.49 14.03 -3.25
CA PRO A 519 -1.56 13.04 -4.31
C PRO A 519 -2.95 12.39 -4.35
N ASP A 520 -3.55 12.32 -5.53
CA ASP A 520 -4.91 11.85 -5.80
C ASP A 520 -4.98 10.66 -6.77
N LYS A 521 -3.83 10.17 -7.25
CA LYS A 521 -3.74 9.04 -8.19
C LYS A 521 -3.31 7.75 -7.48
N ASN A 522 -3.63 6.64 -8.12
CA ASN A 522 -3.17 5.31 -7.69
C ASN A 522 -1.77 4.96 -8.22
N SER A 523 -1.27 5.68 -9.23
CA SER A 523 0.08 5.49 -9.76
C SER A 523 0.70 6.81 -10.17
N TYR A 524 2.03 6.86 -10.04
CA TYR A 524 2.84 8.02 -10.36
C TYR A 524 4.08 7.57 -11.13
N ALA A 525 4.51 8.44 -12.04
CA ALA A 525 5.71 8.26 -12.82
C ALA A 525 6.55 9.54 -12.77
N TYR A 526 7.86 9.38 -12.63
CA TYR A 526 8.85 10.43 -12.76
C TYR A 526 9.85 10.04 -13.84
N ASN A 527 10.16 10.98 -14.74
CA ASN A 527 11.12 10.75 -15.82
C ASN A 527 12.12 11.89 -15.82
N GLU A 528 13.41 11.55 -15.97
CA GLU A 528 14.50 12.52 -16.04
C GLU A 528 15.51 12.08 -17.10
N VAL A 529 16.21 13.04 -17.71
CA VAL A 529 17.34 12.76 -18.59
C VAL A 529 18.56 13.39 -17.93
N PHE A 530 19.54 12.57 -17.55
CA PHE A 530 20.75 13.10 -16.93
C PHE A 530 21.55 13.95 -17.95
N PRO A 531 22.11 15.10 -17.50
CA PRO A 531 22.98 15.92 -18.34
C PRO A 531 24.25 15.14 -18.69
N GLU A 532 25.02 15.57 -19.69
CA GLU A 532 26.23 14.83 -20.11
C GLU A 532 27.32 14.76 -19.04
N ASP A 533 27.35 15.72 -18.12
CA ASP A 533 28.34 15.90 -17.06
C ASP A 533 27.82 15.50 -15.67
N PHE A 534 26.76 14.69 -15.60
CA PHE A 534 26.20 14.24 -14.32
C PHE A 534 27.24 13.48 -13.48
N LYS A 535 27.18 13.66 -12.14
CA LYS A 535 28.13 13.02 -11.23
C LYS A 535 27.85 11.52 -11.14
N ARG A 536 28.70 10.72 -11.77
CA ARG A 536 28.68 9.25 -11.64
C ARG A 536 28.91 8.79 -10.20
N GLY A 537 28.17 7.76 -9.79
CA GLY A 537 28.10 7.24 -8.42
C GLY A 537 26.88 6.34 -8.23
N THR A 538 26.52 6.03 -6.99
CA THR A 538 25.32 5.24 -6.68
C THR A 538 24.17 6.15 -6.30
N TYR A 539 23.15 6.22 -7.13
CA TYR A 539 21.93 6.98 -6.85
C TYR A 539 20.92 6.09 -6.14
N THR A 540 20.51 6.44 -4.91
CA THR A 540 19.44 5.75 -4.18
C THR A 540 18.18 6.61 -4.17
N TYR A 541 17.04 6.04 -4.49
CA TYR A 541 15.74 6.72 -4.53
C TYR A 541 14.76 6.12 -3.53
N ARG A 542 13.87 6.96 -2.98
CA ARG A 542 12.70 6.52 -2.22
C ARG A 542 11.55 7.51 -2.38
N VAL A 543 10.34 7.05 -2.10
CA VAL A 543 9.15 7.90 -2.01
C VAL A 543 8.71 7.97 -0.55
N ARG A 544 8.43 9.17 -0.05
CA ARG A 544 8.09 9.44 1.35
C ARG A 544 6.82 10.29 1.47
N ASN A 545 5.83 9.76 2.17
CA ASN A 545 4.58 10.43 2.48
C ASN A 545 4.63 11.19 3.80
N PHE A 546 3.94 12.31 3.79
CA PHE A 546 3.55 13.09 4.95
C PHE A 546 2.04 13.04 5.01
N ASP A 547 1.55 12.19 5.91
CA ASP A 547 0.13 11.97 6.09
C ASP A 547 -0.40 12.84 7.23
N MET A 548 -1.72 13.04 7.22
CA MET A 548 -2.44 13.86 8.19
C MET A 548 -2.27 13.37 9.65
N ASP A 549 -1.98 12.09 9.88
CA ASP A 549 -1.72 11.55 11.21
C ASP A 549 -0.31 11.88 11.75
N GLY A 550 0.50 12.60 10.98
CA GLY A 550 1.87 12.96 11.32
C GLY A 550 2.87 11.80 11.20
N ASN A 551 2.42 10.62 10.75
CA ASN A 551 3.32 9.50 10.51
C ASN A 551 3.97 9.62 9.12
N VAL A 552 5.20 9.13 9.03
CA VAL A 552 5.95 9.04 7.79
C VAL A 552 5.83 7.62 7.25
N ARG A 553 5.41 7.50 5.99
CA ARG A 553 5.31 6.22 5.28
C ARG A 553 6.18 6.28 4.04
N SER A 554 6.99 5.28 3.77
CA SER A 554 7.90 5.29 2.61
C SER A 554 7.90 3.98 1.85
N THR A 555 8.30 4.04 0.59
CA THR A 555 8.68 2.86 -0.18
C THR A 555 9.97 2.26 0.36
N ASP A 556 10.28 1.05 -0.08
CA ASP A 556 11.65 0.56 -0.08
C ASP A 556 12.54 1.45 -0.99
N GLU A 557 13.85 1.37 -0.77
CA GLU A 557 14.86 2.09 -1.54
C GLU A 557 15.20 1.31 -2.83
N VAL A 558 15.34 2.02 -3.95
CA VAL A 558 15.86 1.45 -5.21
C VAL A 558 17.15 2.18 -5.60
N GLN A 559 18.07 1.46 -6.23
CA GLN A 559 19.40 1.98 -6.55
C GLN A 559 19.70 1.94 -8.04
N LEU A 560 20.49 2.92 -8.50
CA LEU A 560 21.11 3.00 -9.81
C LEU A 560 22.61 3.19 -9.61
N SER A 561 23.39 2.17 -9.92
CA SER A 561 24.86 2.19 -9.81
C SER A 561 25.50 2.60 -11.14
N LEU A 562 26.19 3.75 -11.16
CA LEU A 562 26.91 4.28 -12.32
C LEU A 562 28.40 4.50 -11.99
N VAL A 563 29.01 3.54 -11.29
CA VAL A 563 30.35 3.69 -10.70
C VAL A 563 31.46 3.58 -11.76
N ALA A 564 32.35 4.58 -11.82
CA ALA A 564 33.58 4.55 -12.61
C ALA A 564 34.68 3.73 -11.90
N ALA A 565 35.65 3.18 -12.67
CA ALA A 565 36.82 2.55 -12.08
C ALA A 565 37.55 3.51 -11.12
N LYS A 566 38.10 2.97 -10.04
CA LYS A 566 38.85 3.68 -8.99
C LYS A 566 40.31 3.25 -9.02
N GLY A 567 41.21 4.02 -8.41
CA GLY A 567 42.65 3.74 -8.38
C GLY A 567 43.43 4.61 -9.37
N GLU A 568 44.72 4.34 -9.50
CA GLU A 568 45.61 5.13 -10.36
C GLU A 568 45.69 4.54 -11.77
N PRO A 569 45.87 5.36 -12.83
CA PRO A 569 46.07 4.86 -14.19
C PRO A 569 47.16 3.79 -14.28
N GLY A 570 46.76 2.57 -14.65
CA GLY A 570 47.63 1.38 -14.72
C GLY A 570 47.34 0.34 -13.64
N PHE A 571 46.61 0.69 -12.59
CA PHE A 571 46.02 -0.24 -11.63
C PHE A 571 44.69 0.34 -11.12
N GLN A 572 43.61 0.06 -11.85
CA GLN A 572 42.27 0.51 -11.49
C GLN A 572 41.35 -0.67 -11.19
N TYR A 573 40.28 -0.44 -10.43
CA TYR A 573 39.40 -1.48 -9.93
C TYR A 573 37.98 -0.94 -9.67
N GLY A 574 36.99 -1.82 -9.67
CA GLY A 574 35.60 -1.46 -9.38
C GLY A 574 34.70 -2.68 -9.28
N THR A 575 33.40 -2.44 -9.16
CA THR A 575 32.36 -3.48 -9.12
C THR A 575 31.30 -3.14 -10.15
N LEU A 576 30.93 -4.12 -10.98
CA LEU A 576 29.84 -4.05 -11.95
C LEU A 576 28.57 -4.64 -11.35
N GLU A 577 27.44 -4.00 -11.63
CA GLU A 577 26.11 -4.53 -11.38
C GLU A 577 25.50 -5.04 -12.69
N ILE A 578 24.93 -6.23 -12.67
CA ILE A 578 24.46 -6.96 -13.83
C ILE A 578 22.97 -7.23 -13.65
N SER A 579 22.14 -6.37 -14.22
CA SER A 579 20.67 -6.49 -14.19
C SER A 579 20.10 -7.26 -15.39
N ASP A 580 20.89 -7.42 -16.46
CA ASP A 580 20.49 -8.16 -17.65
C ASP A 580 21.70 -8.82 -18.34
N THR A 581 21.44 -9.57 -19.41
CA THR A 581 22.46 -10.28 -20.18
C THR A 581 22.84 -9.54 -21.46
N GLN A 582 22.76 -8.20 -21.48
CA GLN A 582 23.20 -7.37 -22.60
C GLN A 582 24.66 -6.94 -22.45
N GLU A 583 25.29 -6.64 -23.58
CA GLU A 583 26.63 -6.06 -23.62
C GLU A 583 26.56 -4.57 -23.25
N PHE A 584 27.41 -4.12 -22.32
CA PHE A 584 27.52 -2.72 -21.93
C PHE A 584 28.98 -2.28 -21.80
N ASN A 585 29.20 -0.97 -21.68
CA ASN A 585 30.55 -0.40 -21.54
C ASN A 585 30.79 0.11 -20.12
N THR A 586 32.02 -0.03 -19.66
CA THR A 586 32.52 0.57 -18.43
C THR A 586 33.78 1.37 -18.75
N GLU A 587 33.89 2.56 -18.15
CA GLU A 587 35.00 3.48 -18.35
C GLU A 587 36.03 3.40 -17.21
N PHE A 588 37.28 3.74 -17.54
CA PHE A 588 38.41 3.84 -16.62
C PHE A 588 39.37 4.94 -17.10
N ASP A 589 40.20 5.46 -16.20
CA ASP A 589 41.15 6.52 -16.54
C ASP A 589 42.22 6.02 -17.52
N ALA A 590 42.43 6.78 -18.59
CA ALA A 590 43.36 6.38 -19.64
C ALA A 590 44.80 6.27 -19.10
N ILE A 591 45.46 5.18 -19.46
CA ILE A 591 46.82 4.85 -19.02
C ILE A 591 47.88 5.62 -19.84
N GLY A 592 47.56 5.91 -21.10
CA GLY A 592 48.39 6.57 -22.09
C GLY A 592 47.62 6.72 -23.40
N GLU A 593 48.14 7.50 -24.35
CA GLU A 593 47.52 7.67 -25.67
C GLU A 593 47.54 6.32 -26.42
N ASP A 594 46.35 5.81 -26.76
CA ASP A 594 46.12 4.51 -27.43
C ASP A 594 46.60 3.24 -26.68
N GLU A 595 47.07 3.36 -25.44
CA GLU A 595 47.53 2.20 -24.66
C GLU A 595 46.35 1.35 -24.17
N LYS A 596 46.35 0.05 -24.48
CA LYS A 596 45.28 -0.89 -24.09
C LYS A 596 45.70 -1.74 -22.89
N PRO A 597 45.05 -1.61 -21.72
CA PRO A 597 45.29 -2.49 -20.57
C PRO A 597 44.74 -3.90 -20.76
N ALA A 598 45.03 -4.75 -19.78
CA ALA A 598 44.32 -5.99 -19.54
C ALA A 598 43.17 -5.77 -18.55
N VAL A 599 42.00 -6.37 -18.80
CA VAL A 599 40.83 -6.29 -17.92
C VAL A 599 40.49 -7.67 -17.37
N PHE A 600 40.37 -7.75 -16.06
CA PHE A 600 40.04 -8.96 -15.33
C PHE A 600 38.70 -8.76 -14.63
N ALA A 601 37.76 -9.66 -14.85
CA ALA A 601 36.54 -9.75 -14.09
C ALA A 601 36.71 -10.83 -13.01
N GLY A 602 36.26 -10.53 -11.79
CA GLY A 602 36.17 -11.45 -10.67
C GLY A 602 35.04 -12.44 -10.86
N LEU A 603 34.67 -13.16 -9.82
CA LEU A 603 33.55 -14.10 -9.90
C LEU A 603 32.22 -13.35 -9.79
N LEU A 604 31.23 -13.75 -10.57
CA LEU A 604 29.86 -13.25 -10.41
C LEU A 604 29.25 -13.76 -9.10
N SER A 605 28.40 -12.97 -8.47
CA SER A 605 27.54 -13.44 -7.37
C SER A 605 26.64 -14.59 -7.82
N TYR A 606 26.01 -15.30 -6.87
CA TYR A 606 25.13 -16.44 -7.11
C TYR A 606 23.70 -16.12 -6.62
N ASN A 607 23.14 -15.01 -7.09
CA ASN A 607 21.79 -14.57 -6.71
C ASN A 607 20.72 -15.32 -7.54
N ASP A 608 20.98 -15.51 -8.83
CA ASP A 608 20.19 -16.29 -9.77
C ASP A 608 20.88 -17.64 -10.04
N SER A 609 20.33 -18.69 -9.42
CA SER A 609 20.87 -20.04 -9.51
C SER A 609 20.64 -20.76 -10.85
N LYS A 610 19.69 -20.26 -11.66
CA LYS A 610 19.24 -20.92 -12.89
C LYS A 610 19.94 -20.39 -14.13
N VAL A 611 20.35 -19.13 -14.10
CA VAL A 611 21.22 -18.53 -15.12
C VAL A 611 22.67 -18.85 -14.79
N VAL A 612 23.47 -19.23 -15.79
CA VAL A 612 24.92 -19.46 -15.63
C VAL A 612 25.70 -18.46 -16.48
N PRO A 613 25.89 -17.21 -16.00
CA PRO A 613 26.60 -16.17 -16.73
C PRO A 613 28.11 -16.39 -16.70
N VAL A 614 28.76 -16.28 -17.87
CA VAL A 614 30.22 -16.31 -18.02
C VAL A 614 30.73 -14.89 -18.23
N ASN A 615 31.67 -14.46 -17.38
CA ASN A 615 32.35 -13.17 -17.55
C ASN A 615 33.07 -13.12 -18.90
N THR A 616 32.63 -12.22 -19.78
CA THR A 616 33.22 -12.05 -21.11
C THR A 616 33.62 -10.59 -21.31
N VAL A 617 34.93 -10.34 -21.40
CA VAL A 617 35.42 -9.03 -21.87
C VAL A 617 35.37 -9.04 -23.39
N VAL A 618 34.56 -8.18 -23.97
CA VAL A 618 34.29 -8.16 -25.42
C VAL A 618 35.31 -7.30 -26.16
N SER A 619 35.64 -6.14 -25.60
CA SER A 619 36.61 -5.23 -26.18
C SER A 619 37.28 -4.38 -25.10
N VAL A 620 38.53 -3.99 -25.33
CA VAL A 620 39.28 -3.06 -24.47
C VAL A 620 39.87 -1.96 -25.35
N LEU A 621 39.59 -0.72 -24.98
CA LEU A 621 40.13 0.50 -25.57
C LEU A 621 41.04 1.20 -24.53
N SER A 622 41.46 2.44 -24.80
CA SER A 622 42.38 3.17 -23.93
C SER A 622 41.76 3.67 -22.61
N ASP A 623 40.43 3.86 -22.59
CA ASP A 623 39.66 4.49 -21.51
C ASP A 623 38.36 3.75 -21.17
N LYS A 624 38.08 2.63 -21.84
CA LYS A 624 36.88 1.82 -21.61
C LYS A 624 37.03 0.39 -22.04
N PHE A 625 36.20 -0.48 -21.49
CA PHE A 625 36.02 -1.84 -21.95
C PHE A 625 34.53 -2.16 -22.12
N SER A 626 34.24 -3.09 -23.01
CA SER A 626 32.92 -3.68 -23.19
C SER A 626 32.86 -4.99 -22.43
N PHE A 627 31.83 -5.17 -21.62
CA PHE A 627 31.61 -6.36 -20.80
C PHE A 627 30.29 -7.01 -21.16
N TRP A 628 30.26 -8.33 -21.06
CA TRP A 628 29.06 -9.12 -21.24
C TRP A 628 29.04 -10.30 -20.27
N ALA A 629 28.03 -10.33 -19.39
CA ALA A 629 27.70 -11.51 -18.60
C ALA A 629 26.97 -12.52 -19.51
N PHE A 630 27.73 -13.27 -20.32
CA PHE A 630 27.18 -14.10 -21.38
C PHE A 630 26.71 -15.44 -20.80
N PRO A 631 25.39 -15.69 -20.66
CA PRO A 631 24.88 -16.95 -20.12
C PRO A 631 25.23 -18.15 -21.01
N TRP A 632 25.43 -19.30 -20.38
CA TRP A 632 25.28 -20.59 -21.04
C TRP A 632 23.92 -20.68 -21.73
N ASN A 633 23.93 -21.19 -22.96
CA ASN A 633 22.79 -21.10 -23.87
C ASN A 633 22.40 -22.43 -24.50
N GLU A 634 23.05 -23.53 -24.09
CA GLU A 634 22.69 -24.90 -24.48
C GLU A 634 22.17 -25.71 -23.30
N GLY A 635 21.12 -26.51 -23.49
CA GLY A 635 20.45 -27.30 -22.44
C GLY A 635 19.40 -26.50 -21.66
N ASP A 636 19.07 -26.96 -20.45
CA ASP A 636 17.97 -26.39 -19.63
C ASP A 636 18.36 -25.14 -18.81
N TYR A 637 19.31 -24.33 -19.29
CA TYR A 637 19.71 -23.09 -18.58
C TYR A 637 18.82 -21.91 -18.99
N GLU A 638 18.46 -21.08 -18.01
CA GLU A 638 17.76 -19.82 -18.26
C GLU A 638 18.76 -18.74 -18.75
N GLN A 639 18.31 -17.85 -19.64
CA GLN A 639 19.14 -16.80 -20.24
C GLN A 639 18.75 -15.38 -19.80
N THR A 640 17.77 -15.24 -18.91
CA THR A 640 17.28 -13.95 -18.43
C THR A 640 17.56 -13.84 -16.95
N ILE A 641 18.31 -12.81 -16.56
CA ILE A 641 18.58 -12.51 -15.15
C ILE A 641 17.28 -12.01 -14.50
N THR A 642 16.86 -12.70 -13.44
CA THR A 642 15.67 -12.32 -12.65
C THR A 642 16.01 -11.64 -11.33
N GLU A 643 17.21 -11.91 -10.81
CA GLU A 643 17.80 -11.28 -9.62
C GLU A 643 19.16 -10.68 -10.00
N PRO A 644 19.38 -9.35 -9.85
CA PRO A 644 20.63 -8.71 -10.26
C PRO A 644 21.88 -9.37 -9.66
N GLU A 645 22.94 -9.48 -10.46
CA GLU A 645 24.23 -10.03 -10.06
C GLU A 645 25.29 -8.93 -9.93
N THR A 646 26.41 -9.23 -9.27
CA THR A 646 27.56 -8.33 -9.16
C THR A 646 28.85 -9.05 -9.53
N THR A 647 29.82 -8.33 -10.08
CA THR A 647 31.18 -8.85 -10.29
C THR A 647 32.20 -7.74 -10.12
N ASP A 648 33.28 -8.03 -9.42
CA ASP A 648 34.41 -7.13 -9.30
C ASP A 648 35.23 -7.11 -10.60
N PHE A 649 35.97 -6.04 -10.84
CA PHE A 649 36.91 -5.98 -11.95
C PHE A 649 38.19 -5.22 -11.59
N MET A 650 39.28 -5.54 -12.30
CA MET A 650 40.51 -4.78 -12.27
C MET A 650 41.01 -4.51 -13.70
N VAL A 651 41.49 -3.30 -13.93
CA VAL A 651 42.12 -2.82 -15.17
C VAL A 651 43.60 -2.59 -14.88
N LEU A 652 44.45 -3.44 -15.46
CA LEU A 652 45.88 -3.47 -15.17
C LEU A 652 46.71 -3.16 -16.41
N ARG A 653 47.74 -2.32 -16.27
CA ARG A 653 48.75 -2.09 -17.31
C ARG A 653 49.51 -3.40 -17.56
N LYS A 654 49.80 -3.72 -18.82
CA LYS A 654 50.60 -4.91 -19.18
C LYS A 654 52.07 -4.74 -18.79
N GLY A 655 52.74 -5.82 -18.42
CA GLY A 655 54.16 -5.84 -18.05
C GLY A 655 54.42 -6.29 -16.61
N ALA A 656 55.65 -6.08 -16.15
CA ALA A 656 56.09 -6.40 -14.80
C ALA A 656 55.87 -5.21 -13.84
N HIS A 657 55.40 -5.52 -12.65
CA HIS A 657 55.05 -4.57 -11.59
C HIS A 657 55.62 -5.02 -10.25
N GLN A 658 56.02 -4.07 -9.43
CA GLN A 658 56.46 -4.29 -8.06
C GLN A 658 55.63 -3.40 -7.13
N ILE A 659 54.85 -4.01 -6.24
CA ILE A 659 53.97 -3.30 -5.29
C ILE A 659 54.36 -3.76 -3.89
N GLY A 660 55.12 -2.96 -3.15
CA GLY A 660 55.79 -3.42 -1.93
C GLY A 660 56.64 -4.66 -2.21
N ASP A 661 56.41 -5.74 -1.47
CA ASP A 661 57.10 -7.03 -1.66
C ASP A 661 56.41 -7.95 -2.68
N ILE A 662 55.25 -7.54 -3.23
CA ILE A 662 54.53 -8.33 -4.23
C ILE A 662 55.11 -8.05 -5.62
N THR A 663 55.65 -9.08 -6.25
CA THR A 663 56.00 -9.07 -7.68
C THR A 663 54.80 -9.54 -8.48
N MET A 664 54.45 -8.81 -9.54
CA MET A 664 53.31 -9.10 -10.40
C MET A 664 53.68 -9.00 -11.88
N GLU A 665 53.17 -9.91 -12.71
CA GLU A 665 53.27 -9.88 -14.17
C GLU A 665 51.86 -9.89 -14.78
N VAL A 666 51.57 -8.94 -15.65
CA VAL A 666 50.31 -8.85 -16.41
C VAL A 666 50.63 -9.10 -17.88
N GLY A 667 50.13 -10.22 -18.41
CA GLY A 667 50.48 -10.70 -19.74
C GLY A 667 49.29 -11.01 -20.63
N GLU A 668 49.59 -11.22 -21.90
CA GLU A 668 48.67 -11.62 -22.96
C GLU A 668 49.23 -12.87 -23.64
N SER A 669 48.37 -13.82 -24.02
CA SER A 669 48.77 -15.03 -24.72
C SER A 669 49.41 -14.69 -26.08
N ALA A 670 50.57 -15.26 -26.38
CA ALA A 670 51.28 -15.03 -27.65
C ALA A 670 50.51 -15.55 -28.89
N SER A 671 49.57 -16.46 -28.68
CA SER A 671 48.66 -17.00 -29.69
C SER A 671 47.29 -17.29 -29.09
N LYS A 672 46.28 -17.38 -29.95
CA LYS A 672 44.91 -17.70 -29.54
C LYS A 672 44.84 -19.10 -28.92
N ILE A 673 44.35 -19.18 -27.70
CA ILE A 673 44.22 -20.41 -26.92
C ILE A 673 42.99 -21.20 -27.40
N LYS A 674 43.10 -22.53 -27.44
CA LYS A 674 42.05 -23.47 -27.85
C LYS A 674 41.77 -24.49 -26.73
N ASN A 675 41.07 -25.58 -27.05
CA ASN A 675 40.75 -26.68 -26.13
C ASN A 675 41.93 -27.61 -25.80
N ASP A 676 43.02 -27.54 -26.56
CA ASP A 676 44.26 -28.24 -26.22
C ASP A 676 45.07 -27.48 -25.16
N THR A 677 45.75 -28.24 -24.30
CA THR A 677 46.64 -27.69 -23.29
C THR A 677 47.77 -26.90 -23.94
N THR A 678 47.90 -25.64 -23.55
CA THR A 678 48.95 -24.72 -24.00
C THR A 678 49.75 -24.25 -22.79
N TRP A 679 51.08 -24.28 -22.87
CA TRP A 679 51.94 -23.75 -21.82
C TRP A 679 52.23 -22.25 -22.04
N ILE A 680 51.96 -21.42 -21.03
CA ILE A 680 52.35 -20.01 -21.00
C ILE A 680 53.54 -19.84 -20.07
N SER A 681 54.64 -19.28 -20.59
CA SER A 681 55.82 -18.92 -19.79
C SER A 681 55.75 -17.45 -19.36
N PHE A 682 56.13 -17.18 -18.12
CA PHE A 682 56.31 -15.80 -17.65
C PHE A 682 57.50 -15.15 -18.36
N ALA A 683 57.39 -13.85 -18.64
CA ALA A 683 58.46 -13.07 -19.25
C ALA A 683 59.72 -13.09 -18.38
N THR A 684 59.54 -13.02 -17.05
CA THR A 684 60.59 -13.27 -16.06
C THR A 684 60.13 -14.32 -15.06
N PRO A 685 60.85 -15.44 -14.89
CA PRO A 685 60.51 -16.42 -13.87
C PRO A 685 60.48 -15.80 -12.47
N PHE A 686 59.45 -16.13 -11.68
CA PHE A 686 59.38 -15.79 -10.27
C PHE A 686 60.47 -16.52 -9.47
N PRO A 687 60.82 -16.04 -8.25
CA PRO A 687 61.83 -16.68 -7.42
C PRO A 687 61.62 -18.18 -7.24
N GLU A 688 62.71 -18.95 -7.25
CA GLU A 688 62.64 -20.40 -7.05
C GLU A 688 62.01 -20.74 -5.70
N GLY A 689 61.07 -21.68 -5.67
CA GLY A 689 60.28 -22.02 -4.49
C GLY A 689 59.01 -21.18 -4.29
N VAL A 690 58.78 -20.14 -5.09
CA VAL A 690 57.57 -19.32 -5.04
C VAL A 690 56.62 -19.72 -6.17
N THR A 691 55.44 -20.21 -5.82
CA THR A 691 54.34 -20.36 -6.77
C THR A 691 53.51 -19.05 -6.78
N PRO A 692 53.36 -18.36 -7.91
CA PRO A 692 52.47 -17.19 -8.00
C PRO A 692 51.01 -17.63 -8.06
N VAL A 693 50.09 -16.73 -7.69
CA VAL A 693 48.66 -16.85 -7.98
C VAL A 693 48.42 -16.38 -9.40
N VAL A 694 47.74 -17.17 -10.22
CA VAL A 694 47.42 -16.83 -11.60
C VAL A 694 45.91 -16.67 -11.76
N ILE A 695 45.47 -15.54 -12.30
CA ILE A 695 44.08 -15.29 -12.70
C ILE A 695 44.09 -14.95 -14.18
N ALA A 696 43.25 -15.63 -14.95
CA ALA A 696 43.14 -15.45 -16.39
C ALA A 696 41.72 -15.04 -16.77
N ASN A 697 41.60 -14.24 -17.83
CA ASN A 697 40.31 -13.81 -18.36
C ASN A 697 40.30 -13.94 -19.89
N VAL A 698 39.12 -14.24 -20.45
CA VAL A 698 38.92 -14.42 -21.89
C VAL A 698 38.54 -13.07 -22.50
N LEU A 699 39.26 -12.66 -23.54
CA LEU A 699 38.79 -11.60 -24.44
C LEU A 699 38.14 -12.23 -25.67
N SER A 700 36.82 -12.07 -25.81
CA SER A 700 36.06 -12.68 -26.90
C SER A 700 35.02 -11.76 -27.49
N ARG A 701 35.05 -11.63 -28.83
CA ARG A 701 33.97 -11.02 -29.62
C ARG A 701 32.99 -12.05 -30.18
N TYR A 702 33.15 -13.31 -29.79
CA TYR A 702 32.35 -14.39 -30.31
C TYR A 702 31.01 -14.42 -29.60
N LYS A 703 29.91 -14.26 -30.35
CA LYS A 703 28.57 -14.04 -29.79
C LYS A 703 27.65 -15.26 -29.79
N ALA A 704 28.13 -16.41 -30.26
CA ALA A 704 27.26 -17.58 -30.39
C ALA A 704 27.18 -18.40 -29.09
N TYR A 705 28.25 -18.45 -28.29
CA TYR A 705 28.31 -19.11 -26.98
C TYR A 705 29.55 -18.63 -26.22
N PRO A 706 29.55 -18.67 -24.87
CA PRO A 706 30.68 -18.23 -24.07
C PRO A 706 31.81 -19.26 -24.00
N TYR A 707 33.04 -18.76 -23.79
CA TYR A 707 34.23 -19.58 -23.50
C TYR A 707 34.66 -19.41 -22.05
N VAL A 708 35.09 -20.50 -21.43
CA VAL A 708 35.63 -20.54 -20.07
C VAL A 708 37.12 -20.87 -20.13
N VAL A 709 37.94 -20.12 -19.38
CA VAL A 709 39.38 -20.40 -19.26
C VAL A 709 39.66 -21.36 -18.10
N LYS A 710 40.60 -22.29 -18.32
CA LYS A 710 41.11 -23.23 -17.31
C LYS A 710 42.60 -23.02 -17.12
N VAL A 711 43.05 -22.92 -15.87
CA VAL A 711 44.45 -22.69 -15.47
C VAL A 711 44.88 -23.75 -14.46
N TRP A 712 46.06 -24.34 -14.65
CA TRP A 712 46.65 -25.32 -13.72
C TRP A 712 48.17 -25.44 -13.93
N ASP A 713 48.82 -26.39 -13.23
CA ASP A 713 50.27 -26.64 -13.28
C ASP A 713 51.12 -25.36 -13.14
N ILE A 714 50.71 -24.50 -12.21
CA ILE A 714 51.39 -23.22 -11.97
C ILE A 714 52.72 -23.49 -11.28
N THR A 715 53.80 -23.03 -11.92
CA THR A 715 55.17 -23.08 -11.41
C THR A 715 55.73 -21.66 -11.33
N ASN A 716 56.96 -21.49 -10.84
CA ASN A 716 57.63 -20.20 -10.89
C ASN A 716 58.00 -19.75 -12.33
N LYS A 717 57.90 -20.62 -13.33
CA LYS A 717 58.27 -20.34 -14.73
C LYS A 717 57.08 -20.09 -15.65
N GLY A 718 55.89 -20.54 -15.27
CA GLY A 718 54.72 -20.52 -16.13
C GLY A 718 53.59 -21.40 -15.64
N PHE A 719 52.55 -21.54 -16.45
CA PHE A 719 51.34 -22.31 -16.15
C PHE A 719 50.75 -22.94 -17.41
N ALA A 720 49.95 -23.98 -17.22
CA ALA A 720 49.15 -24.59 -18.27
C ALA A 720 47.78 -23.91 -18.38
N VAL A 721 47.32 -23.70 -19.61
CA VAL A 721 46.02 -23.09 -19.91
C VAL A 721 45.31 -23.81 -21.05
N LYS A 722 43.98 -23.84 -21.00
CA LYS A 722 43.11 -24.17 -22.14
C LYS A 722 41.77 -23.46 -22.04
N LEU A 723 41.03 -23.45 -23.14
CA LEU A 723 39.63 -23.03 -23.17
C LEU A 723 38.70 -24.24 -23.12
N ALA A 724 37.54 -24.05 -22.50
CA ALA A 724 36.42 -24.96 -22.54
C ALA A 724 35.15 -24.20 -22.95
N ARG A 725 34.18 -24.90 -23.52
CA ARG A 725 32.80 -24.45 -23.76
C ARG A 725 31.86 -25.57 -23.36
N GLN A 726 30.55 -25.32 -23.35
CA GLN A 726 29.58 -26.37 -23.02
C GLN A 726 29.72 -27.55 -23.99
N ALA A 727 29.64 -28.78 -23.47
CA ALA A 727 29.82 -30.00 -24.25
C ALA A 727 28.75 -30.15 -25.36
N ALA A 728 27.51 -29.72 -25.12
CA ALA A 728 26.48 -29.68 -26.15
C ALA A 728 26.88 -28.83 -27.39
N VAL A 729 27.74 -27.81 -27.21
CA VAL A 729 28.27 -27.03 -28.34
C VAL A 729 29.25 -27.85 -29.19
N ASP A 730 29.99 -28.77 -28.58
CA ASP A 730 30.91 -29.67 -29.30
C ASP A 730 30.15 -30.68 -30.17
N GLU A 731 28.91 -31.02 -29.82
CA GLU A 731 28.04 -31.88 -30.62
C GLU A 731 27.49 -31.18 -31.87
N THR A 732 27.22 -29.88 -31.78
CA THR A 732 26.63 -29.09 -32.88
C THR A 732 27.68 -28.36 -33.72
N THR A 733 28.90 -28.16 -33.20
CA THR A 733 29.94 -27.34 -33.85
C THR A 733 31.32 -28.00 -33.81
N SER A 734 31.80 -28.46 -34.96
CA SER A 734 33.13 -29.08 -35.11
C SER A 734 34.31 -28.11 -35.07
N THR A 735 34.07 -26.80 -35.17
CA THR A 735 35.11 -25.76 -35.16
C THR A 735 35.26 -25.13 -33.77
N PHE A 736 36.48 -25.12 -33.24
CA PHE A 736 36.82 -24.44 -31.99
C PHE A 736 37.61 -23.15 -32.29
N ALA A 737 36.95 -22.00 -32.16
CA ALA A 737 37.59 -20.70 -32.40
C ALA A 737 38.45 -20.31 -31.20
N GLY A 738 39.76 -20.20 -31.40
CA GLY A 738 40.66 -19.78 -30.33
C GLY A 738 40.41 -18.33 -29.91
N GLN A 739 40.59 -18.04 -28.62
CA GLN A 739 40.43 -16.70 -28.05
C GLN A 739 41.74 -16.19 -27.47
N ASP A 740 41.86 -14.86 -27.38
CA ASP A 740 42.97 -14.23 -26.69
C ASP A 740 42.72 -14.31 -25.18
N ILE A 741 43.76 -14.66 -24.42
CA ILE A 741 43.70 -14.76 -22.96
C ILE A 741 44.64 -13.74 -22.36
N PHE A 742 44.13 -12.96 -21.41
CA PHE A 742 44.94 -12.12 -20.54
C PHE A 742 45.12 -12.82 -19.21
N TYR A 743 46.28 -12.66 -18.60
CA TYR A 743 46.57 -13.21 -17.27
C TYR A 743 47.27 -12.20 -16.39
N VAL A 744 47.03 -12.33 -15.09
CA VAL A 744 47.82 -11.68 -14.04
C VAL A 744 48.40 -12.79 -13.16
N ALA A 745 49.71 -12.73 -12.93
CA ALA A 745 50.44 -13.62 -12.05
C ALA A 745 51.08 -12.79 -10.94
N ALA A 746 50.79 -13.08 -9.67
CA ALA A 746 51.33 -12.31 -8.54
C ALA A 746 51.83 -13.22 -7.41
N THR A 747 52.93 -12.84 -6.76
CA THR A 747 53.42 -13.57 -5.58
C THR A 747 52.45 -13.40 -4.41
N PRO A 748 52.17 -14.46 -3.62
CA PRO A 748 51.41 -14.31 -2.38
C PRO A 748 52.04 -13.28 -1.44
N GLY A 749 51.22 -12.57 -0.69
CA GLY A 749 51.67 -11.56 0.27
C GLY A 749 50.70 -10.38 0.41
N THR A 750 51.08 -9.41 1.22
CA THR A 750 50.32 -8.18 1.45
C THR A 750 51.22 -6.96 1.28
N ALA A 751 50.76 -5.97 0.52
CA ALA A 751 51.50 -4.74 0.28
C ALA A 751 50.59 -3.52 0.29
N LYS A 752 51.13 -2.37 0.68
CA LYS A 752 50.43 -1.09 0.57
C LYS A 752 50.63 -0.51 -0.83
N MET A 753 49.53 -0.08 -1.45
CA MET A 753 49.49 0.59 -2.75
C MET A 753 49.74 2.10 -2.61
N GLU A 754 50.06 2.77 -3.73
CA GLU A 754 50.33 4.22 -3.75
C GLU A 754 49.12 5.05 -3.33
N ASP A 755 47.91 4.63 -3.71
CA ASP A 755 46.62 5.24 -3.31
C ASP A 755 46.25 4.99 -1.82
N GLY A 756 47.11 4.28 -1.08
CA GLY A 756 46.93 3.95 0.32
C GLY A 756 46.10 2.70 0.60
N LYS A 757 45.58 2.02 -0.44
CA LYS A 757 44.92 0.72 -0.30
C LYS A 757 45.89 -0.40 0.03
N ILE A 758 45.34 -1.54 0.42
CA ILE A 758 46.09 -2.75 0.73
C ILE A 758 45.81 -3.79 -0.36
N LEU A 759 46.86 -4.14 -1.10
CA LEU A 759 46.87 -5.27 -2.03
C LEU A 759 47.20 -6.54 -1.25
N THR A 760 46.37 -7.57 -1.40
CA THR A 760 46.59 -8.89 -0.81
C THR A 760 46.44 -9.96 -1.89
N VAL A 761 47.43 -10.84 -1.97
CA VAL A 761 47.45 -11.98 -2.90
C VAL A 761 47.59 -13.26 -2.09
N GLY A 762 46.73 -14.24 -2.36
CA GLY A 762 46.76 -15.49 -1.62
C GLY A 762 46.03 -16.62 -2.34
N ARG A 763 46.09 -17.81 -1.74
CA ARG A 763 45.37 -19.00 -2.20
C ARG A 763 44.96 -19.82 -1.00
N ASN A 764 43.89 -20.60 -1.11
CA ASN A 764 43.63 -21.60 -0.08
C ASN A 764 44.56 -22.80 -0.27
N THR A 765 44.93 -23.44 0.84
CA THR A 765 45.77 -24.64 0.86
C THR A 765 44.99 -25.87 1.31
N GLU A 766 43.93 -25.64 2.09
CA GLU A 766 42.98 -26.62 2.57
C GLU A 766 41.56 -26.13 2.16
N ASP A 767 40.57 -27.03 2.01
CA ASP A 767 39.19 -26.72 1.52
C ASP A 767 39.00 -26.35 0.04
N LYS A 768 39.20 -27.33 -0.85
CA LYS A 768 38.94 -27.23 -2.30
C LYS A 768 37.47 -26.90 -2.64
N VAL A 769 37.24 -26.08 -3.66
CA VAL A 769 35.91 -25.66 -4.14
C VAL A 769 35.32 -26.70 -5.09
N ASP A 770 34.04 -27.04 -4.90
CA ASP A 770 33.29 -28.04 -5.67
C ASP A 770 31.90 -27.52 -6.07
N GLY A 771 31.14 -28.33 -6.81
CA GLY A 771 29.78 -28.00 -7.26
C GLY A 771 28.64 -28.58 -6.42
N ARG A 772 28.93 -29.27 -5.32
CA ARG A 772 27.91 -29.90 -4.46
C ARG A 772 27.27 -28.89 -3.51
N ARG A 773 28.05 -27.92 -3.02
CA ARG A 773 27.61 -26.79 -2.19
C ARG A 773 28.65 -25.67 -2.23
N ALA A 774 28.26 -24.46 -1.84
CA ALA A 774 29.23 -23.39 -1.65
C ALA A 774 30.24 -23.77 -0.56
N ARG A 775 31.53 -23.54 -0.84
CA ARG A 775 32.68 -23.86 0.02
C ARG A 775 33.36 -22.59 0.47
N GLU A 776 33.75 -22.57 1.73
CA GLU A 776 34.49 -21.46 2.32
C GLU A 776 35.91 -21.44 1.74
N VAL A 777 36.29 -20.31 1.15
CA VAL A 777 37.67 -19.97 0.84
C VAL A 777 38.11 -18.94 1.86
N ASN A 778 38.79 -19.42 2.91
CA ASN A 778 39.33 -18.56 3.96
C ASN A 778 40.44 -17.68 3.37
N LEU A 779 40.36 -16.38 3.65
CA LEU A 779 41.42 -15.44 3.29
C LEU A 779 42.51 -15.58 4.35
N VAL A 780 43.71 -15.98 3.91
CA VAL A 780 44.85 -16.21 4.80
C VAL A 780 46.11 -15.50 4.32
N ASP A 781 47.00 -15.19 5.26
CA ASP A 781 48.36 -14.71 4.97
C ASP A 781 49.29 -15.85 4.52
N GLU A 782 50.54 -15.51 4.23
CA GLU A 782 51.60 -16.44 3.81
C GLU A 782 51.95 -17.53 4.83
N THR A 783 51.56 -17.34 6.10
CA THR A 783 51.75 -18.29 7.19
C THR A 783 50.50 -19.11 7.50
N GLY A 784 49.38 -18.83 6.82
CA GLY A 784 48.10 -19.50 6.98
C GLY A 784 47.18 -18.88 8.04
N ASN A 785 47.50 -17.72 8.60
CA ASN A 785 46.60 -17.05 9.54
C ASN A 785 45.49 -16.30 8.80
N ALA A 786 44.29 -16.26 9.38
CA ALA A 786 43.16 -15.52 8.81
C ALA A 786 43.46 -14.02 8.72
N ILE A 787 43.13 -13.42 7.58
CA ILE A 787 43.23 -11.97 7.35
C ILE A 787 41.85 -11.36 7.20
N GLY A 788 41.66 -10.16 7.75
CA GLY A 788 40.44 -9.38 7.59
C GLY A 788 40.66 -8.25 6.57
N LEU A 789 39.90 -8.28 5.48
CA LEU A 789 39.95 -7.27 4.43
C LEU A 789 38.72 -6.35 4.52
N PHE A 790 38.92 -5.03 4.54
CA PHE A 790 37.83 -4.05 4.65
C PHE A 790 37.39 -3.55 3.27
N SER A 791 36.10 -3.65 2.98
CA SER A 791 35.49 -3.31 1.67
C SER A 791 36.33 -3.80 0.47
N PRO A 792 36.67 -5.10 0.43
CA PRO A 792 37.57 -5.64 -0.59
C PRO A 792 36.90 -5.71 -1.96
N ILE A 793 37.69 -5.43 -3.01
CA ILE A 793 37.40 -5.76 -4.41
C ILE A 793 38.33 -6.92 -4.78
N MET A 794 37.77 -8.04 -5.21
CA MET A 794 38.51 -9.29 -5.35
C MET A 794 38.37 -9.94 -6.73
N LEU A 795 39.52 -10.32 -7.29
CA LEU A 795 39.59 -11.31 -8.35
C LEU A 795 39.82 -12.68 -7.72
N PHE A 796 39.12 -13.70 -8.21
CA PHE A 796 39.44 -15.11 -7.91
C PHE A 796 39.62 -15.91 -9.18
N GLY A 797 40.44 -16.95 -9.12
CA GLY A 797 40.60 -17.92 -10.20
C GLY A 797 41.04 -19.29 -9.70
N PRO A 798 40.63 -20.38 -10.37
CA PRO A 798 41.12 -21.71 -10.03
C PRO A 798 42.63 -21.82 -10.33
N GLN A 799 43.36 -22.42 -9.40
CA GLN A 799 44.81 -22.68 -9.49
C GLN A 799 45.11 -24.12 -9.92
N THR A 800 44.07 -24.96 -9.99
CA THR A 800 44.09 -26.36 -10.43
C THR A 800 42.96 -26.62 -11.43
N ASN A 801 43.05 -27.73 -12.16
CA ASN A 801 41.98 -28.22 -13.05
C ASN A 801 41.67 -29.68 -12.72
N ASN A 802 41.20 -29.93 -11.50
CA ASN A 802 40.90 -31.28 -11.00
C ASN A 802 39.55 -31.81 -11.52
N TYR A 803 38.73 -30.97 -12.16
CA TYR A 803 37.51 -31.37 -12.83
C TYR A 803 37.49 -30.84 -14.27
N ASP A 804 37.73 -31.75 -15.23
CA ASP A 804 37.98 -31.39 -16.63
C ASP A 804 36.68 -31.18 -17.44
N CYS A 805 35.85 -30.26 -16.96
CA CYS A 805 34.57 -29.85 -17.53
C CYS A 805 34.50 -28.33 -17.66
N ALA A 806 33.72 -27.78 -18.59
CA ALA A 806 33.40 -26.34 -18.53
C ALA A 806 32.75 -26.01 -17.18
N SER A 807 33.25 -24.97 -16.50
CA SER A 807 32.84 -24.67 -15.13
C SER A 807 32.93 -23.18 -14.83
N VAL A 808 31.87 -22.62 -14.27
CA VAL A 808 31.82 -21.24 -13.79
C VAL A 808 31.85 -21.24 -12.27
N TYR A 809 32.74 -20.46 -11.68
CA TYR A 809 32.81 -20.29 -10.22
C TYR A 809 32.06 -19.02 -9.83
N ARG A 810 31.29 -19.07 -8.75
CA ARG A 810 30.42 -17.95 -8.33
C ARG A 810 30.45 -17.72 -6.82
N ILE A 811 30.29 -16.48 -6.40
CA ILE A 811 30.29 -16.07 -5.00
C ILE A 811 28.87 -16.20 -4.44
N SER A 812 28.69 -17.09 -3.47
CA SER A 812 27.41 -17.27 -2.78
C SER A 812 27.23 -16.28 -1.63
N SER A 813 28.30 -15.97 -0.89
CA SER A 813 28.27 -15.02 0.22
C SER A 813 29.69 -14.70 0.69
N TYR A 814 29.83 -13.61 1.41
CA TYR A 814 31.05 -13.25 2.13
C TYR A 814 30.95 -13.73 3.59
N THR A 815 32.08 -14.12 4.15
CA THR A 815 32.23 -14.40 5.59
C THR A 815 32.92 -13.21 6.23
N THR A 816 32.27 -12.62 7.23
CA THR A 816 32.72 -11.41 7.92
C THR A 816 33.02 -11.68 9.39
N ASP A 817 33.99 -10.95 9.94
CA ASP A 817 34.27 -10.90 11.38
C ASP A 817 33.64 -9.65 11.99
N GLU A 818 32.45 -9.83 12.56
CA GLU A 818 31.68 -8.78 13.23
C GLU A 818 32.39 -8.19 14.47
N SER A 819 33.41 -8.88 14.99
CA SER A 819 34.21 -8.37 16.11
C SER A 819 35.37 -7.47 15.65
N ASN A 820 35.64 -7.44 14.35
CA ASN A 820 36.72 -6.70 13.73
C ASN A 820 36.17 -5.73 12.68
N THR A 821 35.64 -4.60 13.16
CA THR A 821 35.09 -3.52 12.32
C THR A 821 36.09 -2.36 12.11
N ASP A 822 35.87 -1.57 11.07
CA ASP A 822 36.53 -0.28 10.87
C ASP A 822 35.82 0.87 11.63
N ILE A 823 36.27 2.12 11.46
CA ILE A 823 35.68 3.30 12.14
C ILE A 823 34.24 3.62 11.72
N LYS A 824 33.76 3.01 10.62
CA LYS A 824 32.38 3.14 10.12
C LYS A 824 31.54 1.92 10.48
N ASP A 825 32.01 1.08 11.41
CA ASP A 825 31.38 -0.17 11.83
C ASP A 825 31.23 -1.21 10.71
N VAL A 826 32.05 -1.14 9.64
CA VAL A 826 32.05 -2.14 8.57
C VAL A 826 32.90 -3.34 9.00
N PRO A 827 32.35 -4.57 9.03
CA PRO A 827 33.10 -5.75 9.46
C PRO A 827 34.12 -6.19 8.40
N ALA A 828 35.24 -6.73 8.85
CA ALA A 828 36.28 -7.25 7.96
C ALA A 828 35.81 -8.53 7.28
N THR A 829 35.98 -8.64 5.96
CA THR A 829 35.79 -9.88 5.21
C THR A 829 36.96 -10.82 5.47
N THR A 830 36.69 -12.00 5.99
CA THR A 830 37.70 -13.03 6.33
C THR A 830 37.63 -14.27 5.44
N GLY A 831 36.58 -14.39 4.63
CA GLY A 831 36.38 -15.53 3.75
C GLY A 831 35.32 -15.26 2.68
N VAL A 832 35.31 -16.10 1.65
CA VAL A 832 34.34 -16.03 0.56
C VAL A 832 33.80 -17.44 0.30
N LYS A 833 32.48 -17.59 0.32
CA LYS A 833 31.82 -18.85 -0.05
C LYS A 833 31.66 -18.94 -1.55
N ILE A 834 32.37 -19.86 -2.18
CA ILE A 834 32.40 -20.04 -3.63
C ILE A 834 31.77 -21.39 -4.01
N ILE A 835 30.94 -21.40 -5.05
CA ILE A 835 30.36 -22.61 -5.64
C ILE A 835 30.78 -22.77 -7.11
N ARG A 836 31.04 -24.01 -7.54
CA ARG A 836 31.26 -24.35 -8.95
C ARG A 836 29.96 -24.76 -9.63
N GLN A 837 29.53 -24.02 -10.64
CA GLN A 837 28.51 -24.48 -11.60
C GLN A 837 29.22 -25.22 -12.74
N LYS A 838 29.09 -26.54 -12.78
CA LYS A 838 29.62 -27.38 -13.87
C LYS A 838 28.61 -27.54 -15.00
N ASP A 839 29.12 -27.74 -16.20
CA ASP A 839 28.29 -27.96 -17.38
C ASP A 839 27.57 -29.32 -17.30
N LYS A 840 26.25 -29.25 -17.06
CA LYS A 840 25.33 -30.40 -17.02
C LYS A 840 25.10 -31.06 -18.37
N THR A 841 25.45 -30.41 -19.49
CA THR A 841 25.31 -31.02 -20.82
C THR A 841 26.43 -32.03 -21.11
N ASN A 842 27.51 -32.04 -20.33
CA ASN A 842 28.58 -33.00 -20.47
C ASN A 842 28.23 -34.34 -19.82
N GLU A 843 27.64 -35.26 -20.60
CA GLU A 843 27.28 -36.58 -20.10
C GLU A 843 28.46 -37.55 -19.96
N THR A 844 29.64 -37.22 -20.51
CA THR A 844 30.80 -38.12 -20.50
C THR A 844 31.49 -38.19 -19.14
N ILE A 845 31.36 -37.14 -18.32
CA ILE A 845 31.95 -37.07 -16.98
C ILE A 845 30.95 -37.62 -15.95
N LYS A 846 31.15 -38.87 -15.55
CA LYS A 846 30.30 -39.57 -14.54
C LYS A 846 30.80 -39.42 -13.11
N GLU A 847 31.92 -38.74 -12.90
CA GLU A 847 32.49 -38.55 -11.56
C GLU A 847 31.58 -37.69 -10.68
N ILE A 848 31.47 -38.07 -9.40
CA ILE A 848 30.73 -37.29 -8.42
C ILE A 848 31.53 -36.03 -8.10
N ASP A 849 30.97 -34.87 -8.42
CA ASP A 849 31.55 -33.57 -8.12
C ASP A 849 31.57 -33.33 -6.60
N ASN A 850 32.77 -33.29 -6.01
CA ASN A 850 33.00 -32.99 -4.60
C ASN A 850 34.45 -32.59 -4.31
N ALA A 851 34.64 -31.85 -3.22
CA ALA A 851 35.92 -31.27 -2.82
C ALA A 851 37.07 -32.27 -2.71
N THR A 852 36.80 -33.47 -2.19
CA THR A 852 37.81 -34.50 -1.96
C THR A 852 38.35 -35.07 -3.27
N ASN A 853 37.46 -35.36 -4.21
CA ASN A 853 37.82 -36.07 -5.44
C ASN A 853 38.33 -35.12 -6.53
N ASN A 854 37.64 -34.00 -6.74
CA ASN A 854 37.84 -33.14 -7.90
C ASN A 854 37.57 -31.65 -7.61
N GLY A 855 37.65 -31.24 -6.35
CA GLY A 855 37.60 -29.83 -6.01
C GLY A 855 38.85 -29.09 -6.48
N ASP A 856 38.72 -27.79 -6.72
CA ASP A 856 39.82 -26.93 -7.14
C ASP A 856 40.29 -25.97 -6.05
N ILE A 857 41.59 -25.67 -6.06
CA ILE A 857 42.18 -24.61 -5.23
C ILE A 857 41.88 -23.27 -5.89
N MET A 858 41.48 -22.28 -5.09
CA MET A 858 41.18 -20.91 -5.51
C MET A 858 42.29 -19.97 -5.05
N GLY A 859 42.79 -19.17 -6.00
CA GLY A 859 43.68 -18.05 -5.73
C GLY A 859 42.90 -16.75 -5.82
N TRP A 860 43.33 -15.74 -5.07
CA TRP A 860 42.75 -14.40 -5.10
C TRP A 860 43.80 -13.31 -5.21
N ILE A 861 43.37 -12.19 -5.79
CA ILE A 861 44.04 -10.90 -5.77
C ILE A 861 42.98 -9.90 -5.31
N ALA A 862 43.21 -9.25 -4.16
CA ALA A 862 42.24 -8.37 -3.52
C ALA A 862 42.84 -7.00 -3.24
N VAL A 863 42.09 -5.95 -3.57
CA VAL A 863 42.36 -4.57 -3.14
C VAL A 863 41.38 -4.23 -2.04
N SER A 864 41.86 -3.80 -0.88
CA SER A 864 41.03 -3.49 0.27
C SER A 864 41.40 -2.16 0.89
N SER A 865 40.46 -1.57 1.63
CA SER A 865 40.72 -0.38 2.41
C SER A 865 41.64 -0.72 3.59
N PRO A 866 42.58 0.17 3.95
CA PRO A 866 43.29 0.01 5.21
C PRO A 866 42.27 0.11 6.35
N LYS A 867 42.52 -0.58 7.46
CA LYS A 867 41.72 -0.40 8.67
C LYS A 867 41.87 1.05 9.15
N GLU A 868 40.85 1.87 8.94
CA GLU A 868 40.85 3.26 9.40
C GLU A 868 40.87 3.27 10.94
N GLY A 869 41.97 3.72 11.56
CA GLY A 869 42.00 3.92 13.02
C GLY A 869 43.28 3.61 13.79
N GLU A 870 44.37 3.11 13.21
CA GLU A 870 45.67 3.09 13.92
C GLU A 870 46.40 4.45 13.91
N SER A 871 45.67 5.53 14.15
CA SER A 871 46.26 6.73 14.75
C SER A 871 45.88 6.68 16.23
N GLY A 872 46.88 6.66 17.12
CA GLY A 872 46.77 6.30 18.55
C GLY A 872 45.93 7.22 19.44
N ILE A 873 44.68 7.50 19.08
CA ILE A 873 43.71 8.24 19.87
C ILE A 873 42.44 7.40 19.96
N LYS A 874 42.37 6.56 21.00
CA LYS A 874 41.11 5.94 21.43
C LYS A 874 40.17 7.05 21.91
N GLY A 875 39.00 7.13 21.27
CA GLY A 875 37.78 7.89 21.59
C GLY A 875 37.77 8.93 22.73
N THR A 876 37.08 10.04 22.49
CA THR A 876 36.69 11.03 23.51
C THR A 876 35.83 10.39 24.61
N ILE A 877 36.37 10.32 25.83
CA ILE A 877 35.64 9.93 27.05
C ILE A 877 34.74 11.10 27.48
N GLY A 878 33.43 10.87 27.58
CA GLY A 878 32.37 11.86 27.83
C GLY A 878 32.34 12.54 29.21
N SER A 879 33.45 12.57 29.96
CA SER A 879 33.55 13.39 31.18
C SER A 879 34.98 13.85 31.43
N ALA A 880 35.39 14.94 30.76
CA ALA A 880 36.61 15.63 31.16
C ALA A 880 36.38 16.36 32.49
N PRO A 881 37.32 16.32 33.46
CA PRO A 881 37.19 17.00 34.76
C PRO A 881 37.33 18.53 34.68
N PHE A 882 37.31 19.10 33.46
CA PHE A 882 37.42 20.52 33.17
C PHE A 882 36.39 20.92 32.12
N LYS A 883 35.94 22.18 32.19
CA LYS A 883 34.99 22.77 31.23
C LYS A 883 35.74 23.65 30.25
N VAL A 884 35.28 23.65 29.00
CA VAL A 884 35.85 24.48 27.94
C VAL A 884 34.76 25.36 27.36
N PHE A 885 35.02 26.65 27.23
CA PHE A 885 34.12 27.60 26.60
C PHE A 885 34.92 28.70 25.88
N VAL A 886 34.24 29.47 25.02
CA VAL A 886 34.87 30.51 24.20
C VAL A 886 34.34 31.88 24.59
N ARG A 887 35.24 32.85 24.80
CA ARG A 887 34.90 34.26 25.02
C ARG A 887 35.82 35.14 24.17
N ASP A 888 35.23 36.00 23.35
CA ASP A 888 35.94 36.93 22.46
C ASP A 888 37.01 36.27 21.55
N GLY A 889 36.74 35.04 21.10
CA GLY A 889 37.67 34.23 20.29
C GLY A 889 38.77 33.54 21.09
N HIS A 890 38.79 33.63 22.42
CA HIS A 890 39.72 32.92 23.28
C HIS A 890 39.06 31.68 23.88
N VAL A 891 39.79 30.58 23.90
CA VAL A 891 39.36 29.34 24.57
C VAL A 891 39.75 29.41 26.04
N ILE A 892 38.73 29.41 26.90
CA ILE A 892 38.87 29.43 28.36
C ILE A 892 38.62 28.01 28.88
N VAL A 893 39.51 27.57 29.77
CA VAL A 893 39.42 26.26 30.41
C VAL A 893 39.28 26.47 31.91
N ASP A 894 38.19 25.94 32.48
CA ASP A 894 37.88 26.02 33.90
C ASP A 894 38.02 24.62 34.53
N GLY A 895 38.70 24.53 35.68
CA GLY A 895 39.01 23.28 36.36
C GLY A 895 40.40 22.68 36.10
N THR A 896 41.24 23.28 35.26
CA THR A 896 42.68 22.93 35.15
C THR A 896 43.52 24.01 34.49
N ASP A 897 44.71 24.29 35.05
CA ASP A 897 45.72 25.17 34.43
C ASP A 897 46.69 24.41 33.51
N ASN A 898 46.60 23.08 33.44
CA ASN A 898 47.52 22.25 32.67
C ASN A 898 46.87 21.67 31.41
N TYR A 899 46.59 22.53 30.43
CA TYR A 899 45.98 22.15 29.16
C TYR A 899 46.78 22.62 27.93
N ARG A 900 46.51 22.07 26.75
CA ARG A 900 47.05 22.54 25.48
C ARG A 900 45.89 22.64 24.49
N ILE A 901 45.90 23.65 23.64
CA ILE A 901 44.89 23.81 22.59
C ILE A 901 45.55 23.44 21.27
N TYR A 902 44.83 22.68 20.45
CA TYR A 902 45.26 22.27 19.13
C TYR A 902 44.22 22.69 18.10
N ALA A 903 44.67 23.19 16.95
CA ALA A 903 43.83 23.27 15.76
C ALA A 903 43.50 21.85 15.26
N ILE A 904 42.46 21.70 14.43
CA ILE A 904 42.09 20.39 13.87
C ILE A 904 43.22 19.76 13.04
N SER A 905 44.14 20.57 12.52
CA SER A 905 45.36 20.15 11.82
C SER A 905 46.42 19.53 12.75
N GLY A 906 46.18 19.49 14.07
CA GLY A 906 47.11 18.98 15.08
C GLY A 906 48.16 19.99 15.53
N GLN A 907 48.20 21.19 14.94
CA GLN A 907 49.12 22.25 15.36
C GLN A 907 48.71 22.83 16.71
N GLN A 908 49.64 22.89 17.66
CA GLN A 908 49.40 23.49 18.98
C GLN A 908 49.29 25.02 18.84
N VAL A 909 48.24 25.60 19.42
CA VAL A 909 48.01 27.05 19.44
C VAL A 909 48.24 27.64 20.84
N PRO A 910 48.74 28.88 20.98
CA PRO A 910 48.97 29.51 22.27
C PRO A 910 47.68 29.70 23.07
N ARG A 911 47.74 29.48 24.39
CA ARG A 911 46.55 29.59 25.28
C ARG A 911 45.94 30.99 25.33
N THR A 912 46.74 32.02 25.09
CA THR A 912 46.33 33.43 25.11
C THR A 912 45.99 33.96 23.72
N ALA A 913 46.04 33.13 22.68
CA ALA A 913 45.75 33.57 21.32
C ALA A 913 44.24 33.71 21.10
N ARG A 914 43.86 34.78 20.41
CA ARG A 914 42.54 34.90 19.81
C ARG A 914 42.50 34.01 18.57
N LEU A 915 41.62 33.01 18.57
CA LEU A 915 41.51 31.99 17.55
C LEU A 915 40.48 32.40 16.48
N SER A 916 40.76 32.03 15.22
CA SER A 916 39.81 32.17 14.12
C SER A 916 38.67 31.16 14.25
N ARG A 917 37.52 31.45 13.63
CA ARG A 917 36.35 30.56 13.60
C ARG A 917 36.75 29.16 13.14
N GLY A 918 36.38 28.14 13.91
CA GLY A 918 36.76 26.75 13.63
C GLY A 918 36.67 25.84 14.85
N ILE A 919 36.93 24.55 14.64
CA ILE A 919 36.95 23.54 15.70
C ILE A 919 38.38 23.39 16.22
N TYR A 920 38.53 23.48 17.54
CA TYR A 920 39.77 23.27 18.26
C TYR A 920 39.62 22.15 19.28
N VAL A 921 40.74 21.57 19.68
CA VAL A 921 40.80 20.50 20.68
C VAL A 921 41.58 20.99 21.88
N VAL A 922 40.96 20.99 23.04
CA VAL A 922 41.63 21.23 24.32
C VAL A 922 42.01 19.89 24.94
N LYS A 923 43.29 19.69 25.23
CA LYS A 923 43.83 18.48 25.86
C LYS A 923 44.41 18.81 27.23
N ALA A 924 43.99 18.11 28.27
CA ALA A 924 44.61 18.16 29.60
C ALA A 924 44.79 16.73 30.13
N GLY A 925 46.05 16.31 30.31
CA GLY A 925 46.37 14.90 30.61
C GLY A 925 45.90 13.95 29.50
N SER A 926 45.19 12.90 29.90
CA SER A 926 44.57 11.89 29.00
C SER A 926 43.23 12.33 28.40
N HIS A 927 42.69 13.49 28.79
CA HIS A 927 41.36 13.94 28.37
C HIS A 927 41.47 14.99 27.28
N SER A 928 40.53 14.95 26.32
CA SER A 928 40.38 15.93 25.25
C SER A 928 38.93 16.36 25.09
N VAL A 929 38.72 17.65 24.82
CA VAL A 929 37.40 18.25 24.58
C VAL A 929 37.46 19.05 23.29
N LYS A 930 36.51 18.81 22.39
CA LYS A 930 36.32 19.63 21.18
C LYS A 930 35.56 20.91 21.55
N VAL A 931 36.03 22.04 21.05
CA VAL A 931 35.37 23.35 21.24
C VAL A 931 35.27 24.06 19.90
N MET A 932 34.08 24.59 19.60
CA MET A 932 33.86 25.44 18.44
C MET A 932 34.10 26.90 18.85
N VAL A 933 35.01 27.58 18.16
CA VAL A 933 35.16 29.03 18.22
C VAL A 933 34.20 29.62 17.17
N PRO A 934 33.15 30.37 17.58
CA PRO A 934 32.14 30.91 16.67
C PRO A 934 32.66 31.98 15.72
#